data_AF-A0A972P5S8-F1
#
_entry.id   AF-A0A972P5S8-F1
#
_cell.length_a   1.000
_cell.length_b   1.000
_cell.length_c   1.000
_cell.angle_alpha   90.00
_cell.angle_beta   90.00
_cell.angle_gamma   90.00
#
_symmetry.space_group_name_H-M   'P 1'
#
loop_
_entity.id
_entity.type
_entity.pdbx_description
1 polymer ?
#
loop_
_entity_poly.entity_id
_entity_poly.type
_entity_poly.pdbx_seq_one_letter_code
_entity_poly.pdbx_strand_id
1 'polypeptide(L)'
;MHRTHWKEFLLLTALLLLAGCAMSENYKMGQDLMGQNRPEEAIAYFEAAVLESRDNTEYQAALQQARQKGAAGRLERVRKAYEALKEPDATVLDRVLKDADSLAAMDPSSREIKAFRDSVKNRLDALLGQAKNLYAQADLDIQKEDWNAARTKLLQVNRIFPNYEETATRLARVNQEGARQLYQQGVSLSKQEDWKTAAQAFQAAMEMNPNFLDVAALYKIAVANDNAAYFLGEGEKAEKAKQWDRAIFCYQRAREYEPSNQDLAKKLENLRVKTGQIFFEEAEKLVSQGRLNPAVRKIESVKRYLPSMQEEPVFRDLLARATSRLIERGNRFNERELWGNALMWYQKAESLSPNHPELFQKIQDARERIGKRIRKSIAVFDFSSPSNDKDAGKMAADKLVAYLYQKASSDLRIIERENLQNILREMQLGQTGLVDVKSAQAIKMRGIDTFIMGNVLKVMATKADTASNNQVRVLLDEEDVPNPEWQTWLIMHPRPTSEEMKTAPPKTMKKRNYQFVTYKQGNARIVALFDVSYKLVDTTTGENIFTNTIEGRLIKEDKYQDGVPMANIPQDPLQLPTEAEVLSELTNGKISEMGQSVLRHFQSLEVEYFNAGEQLRKRRKFEEAVEKYVDALYDIKLKGISTAVAQKSQEMIDGLLQEQ
;
A
#
# COMPACT_ATOMS: atom_id res chain seq x y z
N MET A 1 10.18 77.69 -75.91
CA MET A 1 10.22 77.04 -74.57
C MET A 1 8.80 77.04 -74.01
N HIS A 2 8.36 75.98 -73.31
CA HIS A 2 6.98 75.68 -72.85
C HIS A 2 6.07 74.88 -73.80
N ARG A 3 6.53 73.73 -74.31
CA ARG A 3 5.63 72.74 -74.94
C ARG A 3 6.01 71.28 -74.68
N THR A 4 6.67 71.01 -73.56
CA THR A 4 7.11 69.66 -73.16
C THR A 4 6.58 69.20 -71.80
N HIS A 5 5.92 70.04 -70.99
CA HIS A 5 5.39 69.62 -69.67
C HIS A 5 3.91 69.20 -69.64
N TRP A 6 3.15 69.38 -70.73
CA TRP A 6 1.70 69.07 -70.71
C TRP A 6 1.40 67.59 -71.04
N LYS A 7 2.22 66.93 -71.86
CA LYS A 7 2.02 65.51 -72.20
C LYS A 7 2.45 64.56 -71.07
N GLU A 8 3.46 64.92 -70.28
CA GLU A 8 3.84 64.15 -69.09
C GLU A 8 2.82 64.30 -67.95
N PHE A 9 2.19 65.48 -67.82
CA PHE A 9 1.14 65.71 -66.81
C PHE A 9 -0.18 64.97 -67.14
N LEU A 10 -0.52 64.84 -68.42
CA LEU A 10 -1.70 64.08 -68.88
C LEU A 10 -1.51 62.56 -68.83
N LEU A 11 -0.27 62.08 -68.98
CA LEU A 11 0.05 60.65 -68.80
C LEU A 11 0.14 60.25 -67.32
N LEU A 12 0.61 61.15 -66.44
CA LEU A 12 0.56 60.92 -64.99
C LEU A 12 -0.87 60.99 -64.44
N THR A 13 -1.74 61.85 -64.97
CA THR A 13 -3.15 61.95 -64.52
C THR A 13 -4.05 60.85 -65.08
N ALA A 14 -3.73 60.28 -66.25
CA ALA A 14 -4.44 59.12 -66.79
C ALA A 14 -4.02 57.77 -66.17
N LEU A 15 -2.78 57.63 -65.66
CA LEU A 15 -2.36 56.46 -64.88
C LEU A 15 -2.84 56.50 -63.42
N LEU A 16 -3.22 57.67 -62.90
CA LEU A 16 -3.81 57.84 -61.56
C LEU A 16 -5.33 57.59 -61.51
N LEU A 17 -6.00 57.43 -62.66
CA LEU A 17 -7.46 57.19 -62.74
C LEU A 17 -7.84 55.72 -63.02
N LEU A 18 -6.88 54.81 -63.16
CA LEU A 18 -7.13 53.36 -63.30
C LEU A 18 -6.71 52.52 -62.08
N ALA A 19 -6.31 53.16 -60.99
CA ALA A 19 -6.20 52.54 -59.67
C ALA A 19 -7.46 52.82 -58.82
N GLY A 20 -8.65 52.70 -59.42
CA GLY A 20 -9.88 52.60 -58.65
C GLY A 20 -10.00 51.16 -58.15
N CYS A 21 -9.67 50.90 -56.89
CA CYS A 21 -9.93 49.60 -56.25
C CYS A 21 -11.43 49.28 -56.42
N ALA A 22 -11.76 48.32 -57.30
CA ALA A 22 -13.11 47.79 -57.37
C ALA A 22 -13.42 47.15 -56.01
N MET A 23 -14.32 47.76 -55.24
CA MET A 23 -14.71 47.26 -53.91
C MET A 23 -15.30 45.86 -54.05
N SER A 24 -14.67 44.87 -53.39
CA SER A 24 -15.07 43.46 -53.37
C SER A 24 -16.58 43.30 -53.09
N GLU A 25 -17.24 42.44 -53.85
CA GLU A 25 -18.65 42.08 -53.63
C GLU A 25 -18.84 41.34 -52.30
N ASN A 26 -17.87 40.50 -51.93
CA ASN A 26 -17.83 39.81 -50.64
C ASN A 26 -17.73 40.78 -49.46
N TYR A 27 -16.98 41.88 -49.61
CA TYR A 27 -16.92 42.93 -48.59
C TYR A 27 -18.26 43.66 -48.40
N LYS A 28 -18.96 43.97 -49.49
CA LYS A 28 -20.30 44.58 -49.44
C LYS A 28 -21.32 43.67 -48.77
N MET A 29 -21.35 42.40 -49.14
CA MET A 29 -22.24 41.40 -48.53
C MET A 29 -21.95 41.24 -47.03
N GLY A 30 -20.68 41.22 -46.63
CA GLY A 30 -20.29 41.24 -45.21
C GLY A 30 -20.80 42.48 -44.48
N GLN A 31 -20.72 43.67 -45.08
CA GLN A 31 -21.26 44.92 -44.49
C GLN A 31 -22.79 44.90 -44.34
N ASP A 32 -23.51 44.38 -45.33
CA ASP A 32 -24.98 44.24 -45.25
C ASP A 32 -25.39 43.30 -44.11
N LEU A 33 -24.69 42.17 -43.96
CA LEU A 33 -24.91 41.24 -42.85
C LEU A 33 -24.58 41.86 -41.49
N MET A 34 -23.54 42.69 -41.41
CA MET A 34 -23.24 43.47 -40.21
C MET A 34 -24.33 44.50 -39.88
N GLY A 35 -24.92 45.14 -40.90
CA GLY A 35 -26.06 46.05 -40.77
C GLY A 35 -27.34 45.35 -40.29
N GLN A 36 -27.50 44.07 -40.63
CA GLN A 36 -28.58 43.20 -40.16
C GLN A 36 -28.33 42.60 -38.76
N ASN A 37 -27.25 43.00 -38.07
CA ASN A 37 -26.82 42.42 -36.79
C ASN A 37 -26.56 40.89 -36.86
N ARG A 38 -26.02 40.42 -37.99
CA ARG A 38 -25.62 39.01 -38.23
C ARG A 38 -24.10 38.89 -38.38
N PRO A 39 -23.32 39.23 -37.33
CA PRO A 39 -21.87 39.28 -37.41
C PRO A 39 -21.22 37.91 -37.63
N GLU A 40 -21.82 36.82 -37.17
CA GLU A 40 -21.28 35.45 -37.33
C GLU A 40 -21.28 35.01 -38.80
N GLU A 41 -22.33 35.35 -39.54
CA GLU A 41 -22.45 35.02 -40.96
C GLU A 41 -21.58 35.95 -41.82
N ALA A 42 -21.40 37.20 -41.39
CA ALA A 42 -20.54 38.18 -42.06
C ALA A 42 -19.06 37.77 -42.07
N ILE A 43 -18.58 37.00 -41.08
CA ILE A 43 -17.18 36.57 -40.96
C ILE A 43 -16.71 35.82 -42.21
N ALA A 44 -17.50 34.87 -42.73
CA ALA A 44 -17.10 34.07 -43.90
C ALA A 44 -16.94 34.94 -45.17
N TYR A 45 -17.81 35.93 -45.34
CA TYR A 45 -17.74 36.87 -46.46
C TYR A 45 -16.55 37.84 -46.32
N PHE A 46 -16.25 38.30 -45.11
CA PHE A 46 -15.05 39.12 -44.88
C PHE A 46 -13.74 38.32 -44.99
N GLU A 47 -13.73 37.04 -44.61
CA GLU A 47 -12.58 36.15 -44.85
C GLU A 47 -12.30 35.97 -46.34
N ALA A 48 -13.35 35.78 -47.15
CA ALA A 48 -13.25 35.74 -48.61
C ALA A 48 -12.73 37.08 -49.18
N ALA A 49 -13.22 38.22 -48.68
CA ALA A 49 -12.74 39.53 -49.10
C ALA A 49 -11.25 39.78 -48.75
N VAL A 50 -10.79 39.34 -47.57
CA VAL A 50 -9.38 39.42 -47.18
C VAL A 50 -8.50 38.51 -48.03
N LEU A 51 -9.01 37.35 -48.48
CA LEU A 51 -8.28 36.47 -49.40
C LEU A 51 -8.11 37.10 -50.80
N GLU A 52 -9.10 37.85 -51.29
CA GLU A 52 -9.04 38.58 -52.56
C GLU A 52 -8.05 39.75 -52.53
N SER A 53 -7.81 40.35 -51.36
CA SER A 53 -6.89 41.49 -51.20
C SER A 53 -6.27 41.51 -49.81
N ARG A 54 -5.17 40.74 -49.66
CA ARG A 54 -4.50 40.48 -48.37
C ARG A 54 -3.92 41.71 -47.68
N ASP A 55 -3.54 42.73 -48.44
CA ASP A 55 -2.92 43.96 -47.91
C ASP A 55 -3.95 45.07 -47.62
N ASN A 56 -5.25 44.81 -47.81
CA ASN A 56 -6.30 45.79 -47.56
C ASN A 56 -6.64 45.87 -46.06
N THR A 57 -6.19 46.97 -45.43
CA THR A 57 -6.41 47.25 -44.01
C THR A 57 -7.90 47.41 -43.64
N GLU A 58 -8.74 47.85 -44.57
CA GLU A 58 -10.18 48.02 -44.37
C GLU A 58 -10.92 46.69 -44.27
N TYR A 59 -10.51 45.70 -45.09
CA TYR A 59 -11.09 44.35 -45.07
C TYR A 59 -10.67 43.59 -43.82
N GLN A 60 -9.40 43.74 -43.43
CA GLN A 60 -8.88 43.19 -42.18
C GLN A 60 -9.60 43.80 -40.96
N ALA A 61 -9.82 45.12 -40.94
CA ALA A 61 -10.53 45.80 -39.87
C ALA A 61 -12.00 45.36 -39.77
N ALA A 62 -12.70 45.23 -40.90
CA ALA A 62 -14.09 44.77 -40.92
C ALA A 62 -14.24 43.31 -40.49
N LEU A 63 -13.32 42.43 -40.92
CA LEU A 63 -13.26 41.05 -40.45
C LEU A 63 -13.06 40.99 -38.94
N GLN A 64 -12.13 41.79 -38.40
CA GLN A 64 -11.87 41.85 -36.97
C GLN A 64 -13.08 42.38 -36.19
N GLN A 65 -13.77 43.40 -36.71
CA GLN A 65 -15.00 43.93 -36.11
C GLN A 65 -16.13 42.90 -36.10
N ALA A 66 -16.30 42.14 -37.19
CA ALA A 66 -17.29 41.07 -37.29
C ALA A 66 -16.99 39.94 -36.29
N ARG A 67 -15.72 39.52 -36.18
CA ARG A 67 -15.27 38.53 -35.18
C ARG A 67 -15.52 38.98 -33.75
N GLN A 68 -15.21 40.24 -33.42
CA GLN A 68 -15.45 40.82 -32.09
C GLN A 68 -16.95 40.82 -31.72
N LYS A 69 -17.81 41.33 -32.62
CA LYS A 69 -19.27 41.36 -32.38
C LYS A 69 -19.88 39.96 -32.31
N GLY A 70 -19.47 39.05 -33.19
CA GLY A 70 -19.94 37.66 -33.20
C GLY A 70 -19.54 36.92 -31.92
N ALA A 71 -18.27 37.05 -31.51
CA ALA A 71 -17.77 36.43 -30.29
C ALA A 71 -18.49 36.97 -29.03
N ALA A 72 -18.78 38.27 -28.96
CA ALA A 72 -19.52 38.88 -27.86
C ALA A 72 -20.96 38.34 -27.75
N GLY A 73 -21.71 38.26 -28.85
CA GLY A 73 -23.08 37.73 -28.86
C GLY A 73 -23.15 36.24 -28.52
N ARG A 74 -22.17 35.44 -28.97
CA ARG A 74 -22.08 34.02 -28.60
C ARG A 74 -21.64 33.83 -27.15
N LEU A 75 -20.76 34.67 -26.61
CA LEU A 75 -20.37 34.65 -25.19
C LEU A 75 -21.59 34.85 -24.28
N GLU A 76 -22.47 35.79 -24.57
CA GLU A 76 -23.67 36.04 -23.77
C GLU A 76 -24.59 34.80 -23.71
N ARG A 77 -24.79 34.14 -24.86
CA ARG A 77 -25.58 32.90 -24.95
C ARG A 77 -24.96 31.77 -24.13
N VAL A 78 -23.65 31.54 -24.26
CA VAL A 78 -22.92 30.49 -23.52
C VAL A 78 -22.92 30.79 -22.02
N ARG A 79 -22.70 32.06 -21.62
CA ARG A 79 -22.71 32.48 -20.22
C ARG A 79 -24.07 32.26 -19.57
N LYS A 80 -25.15 32.66 -20.24
CA LYS A 80 -26.52 32.45 -19.74
C LYS A 80 -26.85 30.96 -19.57
N ALA A 81 -26.41 30.13 -20.52
CA ALA A 81 -26.57 28.68 -20.41
C ALA A 81 -25.76 28.10 -19.25
N TYR A 82 -24.54 28.58 -19.03
CA TYR A 82 -23.68 28.18 -17.91
C TYR A 82 -24.27 28.57 -16.54
N GLU A 83 -24.77 29.80 -16.40
CA GLU A 83 -25.37 30.30 -15.15
C GLU A 83 -26.67 29.58 -14.77
N ALA A 84 -27.35 28.96 -15.74
CA ALA A 84 -28.53 28.14 -15.48
C ALA A 84 -28.21 26.75 -14.89
N LEU A 85 -26.94 26.33 -14.89
CA LEU A 85 -26.51 25.03 -14.36
C LEU A 85 -26.36 25.11 -12.84
N LYS A 86 -27.15 24.33 -12.09
CA LYS A 86 -27.06 24.28 -10.62
C LYS A 86 -25.77 23.64 -10.12
N GLU A 87 -25.42 22.47 -10.63
CA GLU A 87 -24.22 21.71 -10.25
C GLU A 87 -23.66 20.98 -11.48
N PRO A 88 -22.92 21.68 -12.36
CA PRO A 88 -22.35 21.05 -13.54
C PRO A 88 -21.21 20.10 -13.17
N ASP A 89 -21.25 18.89 -13.72
CA ASP A 89 -20.13 17.94 -13.64
C ASP A 89 -18.97 18.34 -14.57
N ALA A 90 -17.84 17.67 -14.43
CA ALA A 90 -16.63 17.95 -15.19
C ALA A 90 -16.82 17.82 -16.72
N THR A 91 -17.70 16.92 -17.19
CA THR A 91 -17.96 16.73 -18.63
C THR A 91 -18.78 17.87 -19.22
N VAL A 92 -19.66 18.46 -18.42
CA VAL A 92 -20.42 19.65 -18.80
C VAL A 92 -19.48 20.87 -18.84
N LEU A 93 -18.64 21.03 -17.81
CA LEU A 93 -17.66 22.11 -17.77
C LEU A 93 -16.61 22.04 -18.89
N ASP A 94 -16.15 20.85 -19.26
CA ASP A 94 -15.22 20.65 -20.39
C ASP A 94 -15.84 21.11 -21.73
N ARG A 95 -17.14 20.84 -21.93
CA ARG A 95 -17.88 21.32 -23.10
C ARG A 95 -17.98 22.85 -23.11
N VAL A 96 -18.33 23.46 -21.98
CA VAL A 96 -18.39 24.92 -21.85
C VAL A 96 -17.01 25.56 -22.06
N LEU A 97 -15.94 24.91 -21.58
CA LEU A 97 -14.57 25.37 -21.79
C LEU A 97 -14.18 25.33 -23.27
N LYS A 98 -14.53 24.26 -24.00
CA LYS A 98 -14.32 24.17 -25.46
C LYS A 98 -15.06 25.26 -26.22
N ASP A 99 -16.29 25.57 -25.82
CA ASP A 99 -17.03 26.72 -26.37
C ASP A 99 -16.28 28.03 -26.11
N ALA A 100 -15.81 28.25 -24.88
CA ALA A 100 -15.03 29.43 -24.51
C ALA A 100 -13.67 29.53 -25.24
N ASP A 101 -12.99 28.40 -25.47
CA ASP A 101 -11.77 28.32 -26.29
C ASP A 101 -12.05 28.74 -27.74
N SER A 102 -13.17 28.28 -28.32
CA SER A 102 -13.57 28.68 -29.67
C SER A 102 -13.86 30.17 -29.78
N LEU A 103 -14.43 30.77 -28.73
CA LEU A 103 -14.64 32.23 -28.64
C LEU A 103 -13.31 32.99 -28.52
N ALA A 104 -12.38 32.48 -27.72
CA ALA A 104 -11.06 33.07 -27.57
C ALA A 104 -10.23 33.02 -28.87
N ALA A 105 -10.48 32.03 -29.73
CA ALA A 105 -9.90 31.96 -31.07
C ALA A 105 -10.52 33.00 -32.03
N MET A 106 -11.81 33.31 -31.88
CA MET A 106 -12.49 34.34 -32.68
C MET A 106 -12.03 35.76 -32.31
N ASP A 107 -11.91 36.06 -31.01
CA ASP A 107 -11.39 37.35 -30.52
C ASP A 107 -10.37 37.15 -29.37
N PRO A 108 -9.08 36.97 -29.71
CA PRO A 108 -8.02 36.80 -28.71
C PRO A 108 -7.78 38.03 -27.82
N SER A 109 -8.25 39.21 -28.24
CA SER A 109 -8.01 40.48 -27.55
C SER A 109 -9.07 40.81 -26.49
N SER A 110 -10.18 40.05 -26.45
CA SER A 110 -11.27 40.26 -25.50
C SER A 110 -10.88 39.89 -24.06
N ARG A 111 -10.96 40.87 -23.16
CA ARG A 111 -10.80 40.65 -21.71
C ARG A 111 -11.95 39.82 -21.13
N GLU A 112 -13.17 39.99 -21.64
CA GLU A 112 -14.37 39.33 -21.11
C GLU A 112 -14.41 37.84 -21.45
N ILE A 113 -14.04 37.47 -22.68
CA ILE A 113 -13.93 36.07 -23.10
C ILE A 113 -12.84 35.37 -22.29
N LYS A 114 -11.70 36.04 -22.11
CA LYS A 114 -10.60 35.53 -21.28
C LYS A 114 -11.04 35.29 -19.83
N ALA A 115 -11.71 36.26 -19.21
CA ALA A 115 -12.18 36.13 -17.83
C ALA A 115 -13.22 34.99 -17.67
N PHE A 116 -14.16 34.84 -18.61
CA PHE A 116 -15.13 33.75 -18.58
C PHE A 116 -14.47 32.39 -18.75
N ARG A 117 -13.57 32.26 -19.73
CA ARG A 117 -12.78 31.05 -19.97
C ARG A 117 -11.97 30.66 -18.72
N ASP A 118 -11.25 31.61 -18.13
CA ASP A 118 -10.44 31.37 -16.94
C ASP A 118 -11.32 30.95 -15.75
N SER A 119 -12.51 31.53 -15.59
CA SER A 119 -13.47 31.14 -14.55
C SER A 119 -13.95 29.69 -14.71
N VAL A 120 -14.37 29.30 -15.92
CA VAL A 120 -14.82 27.93 -16.22
C VAL A 120 -13.68 26.94 -16.06
N LYS A 121 -12.48 27.28 -16.55
CA LYS A 121 -11.27 26.46 -16.41
C LYS A 121 -10.91 26.22 -14.95
N ASN A 122 -10.85 27.28 -14.14
CA ASN A 122 -10.52 27.15 -12.71
C ASN A 122 -11.54 26.27 -11.98
N ARG A 123 -12.83 26.37 -12.34
CA ARG A 123 -13.88 25.52 -11.77
C ARG A 123 -13.73 24.05 -12.19
N LEU A 124 -13.42 23.79 -13.46
CA LEU A 124 -13.13 22.46 -13.98
C LEU A 124 -11.93 21.84 -13.26
N ASP A 125 -10.80 22.58 -13.17
CA ASP A 125 -9.59 22.12 -12.51
C ASP A 125 -9.84 21.79 -11.03
N ALA A 126 -10.67 22.59 -10.34
CA ALA A 126 -11.07 22.31 -8.97
C ALA A 126 -11.90 21.01 -8.83
N LEU A 127 -12.85 20.76 -9.75
CA LEU A 127 -13.63 19.52 -9.75
C LEU A 127 -12.75 18.30 -10.07
N LEU A 128 -11.85 18.41 -11.04
CA LEU A 128 -10.89 17.34 -11.38
C LEU A 128 -9.96 17.04 -10.20
N GLY A 129 -9.48 18.08 -9.52
CA GLY A 129 -8.70 17.92 -8.29
C GLY A 129 -9.47 17.23 -7.18
N GLN A 130 -10.75 17.58 -6.99
CA GLN A 130 -11.62 16.93 -6.02
C GLN A 130 -11.89 15.47 -6.37
N ALA A 131 -12.20 15.16 -7.63
CA ALA A 131 -12.42 13.79 -8.10
C ALA A 131 -11.17 12.92 -7.89
N LYS A 132 -9.99 13.43 -8.26
CA LYS A 132 -8.70 12.76 -8.04
C LYS A 132 -8.45 12.47 -6.56
N ASN A 133 -8.67 13.44 -5.67
CA ASN A 133 -8.48 13.27 -4.24
C ASN A 133 -9.45 12.24 -3.64
N LEU A 134 -10.73 12.31 -4.00
CA LEU A 134 -11.74 11.35 -3.53
C LEU A 134 -11.47 9.94 -4.05
N TYR A 135 -11.01 9.80 -5.29
CA TYR A 135 -10.65 8.52 -5.88
C TYR A 135 -9.45 7.90 -5.16
N ALA A 136 -8.39 8.68 -4.90
CA ALA A 136 -7.23 8.21 -4.14
C ALA A 136 -7.60 7.82 -2.69
N GLN A 137 -8.50 8.57 -2.05
CA GLN A 137 -9.01 8.21 -0.71
C GLN A 137 -9.87 6.94 -0.75
N ALA A 138 -10.71 6.76 -1.77
CA ALA A 138 -11.47 5.54 -1.94
C ALA A 138 -10.56 4.32 -2.08
N ASP A 139 -9.42 4.46 -2.73
CA ASP A 139 -8.42 3.38 -2.86
C ASP A 139 -7.80 3.00 -1.51
N LEU A 140 -7.50 3.99 -0.66
CA LEU A 140 -7.04 3.73 0.69
C LEU A 140 -8.11 3.02 1.53
N ASP A 141 -9.38 3.38 1.37
CA ASP A 141 -10.48 2.73 2.07
C ASP A 141 -10.72 1.29 1.57
N ILE A 142 -10.59 1.06 0.25
CA ILE A 142 -10.62 -0.30 -0.33
C ILE A 142 -9.49 -1.16 0.24
N GLN A 143 -8.28 -0.62 0.37
CA GLN A 143 -7.14 -1.35 0.97
C GLN A 143 -7.35 -1.68 2.44
N LYS A 144 -8.09 -0.83 3.17
CA LYS A 144 -8.49 -1.06 4.56
C LYS A 144 -9.76 -1.92 4.70
N GLU A 145 -10.35 -2.34 3.58
CA GLU A 145 -11.64 -3.04 3.54
C GLU A 145 -12.81 -2.24 4.14
N ASP A 146 -12.73 -0.90 4.16
CA ASP A 146 -13.83 -0.02 4.52
C ASP A 146 -14.71 0.26 3.28
N TRP A 147 -15.52 -0.75 2.92
CA TRP A 147 -16.34 -0.71 1.72
C TRP A 147 -17.39 0.41 1.74
N ASN A 148 -17.93 0.76 2.91
CA ASN A 148 -18.92 1.82 3.04
C ASN A 148 -18.31 3.20 2.75
N ALA A 149 -17.14 3.49 3.33
CA ALA A 149 -16.43 4.74 3.07
C ALA A 149 -15.98 4.83 1.60
N ALA A 150 -15.44 3.74 1.05
CA ALA A 150 -15.04 3.66 -0.35
C ALA A 150 -16.23 3.90 -1.30
N ARG A 151 -17.37 3.23 -1.06
CA ARG A 151 -18.58 3.36 -1.89
C ARG A 151 -19.07 4.80 -1.92
N THR A 152 -19.13 5.45 -0.75
CA THR A 152 -19.58 6.84 -0.63
C THR A 152 -18.70 7.78 -1.45
N LYS A 153 -17.37 7.63 -1.36
CA LYS A 153 -16.42 8.44 -2.12
C LYS A 153 -16.51 8.16 -3.62
N LEU A 154 -16.58 6.91 -4.06
CA LEU A 154 -16.71 6.55 -5.47
C LEU A 154 -18.04 7.05 -6.09
N LEU A 155 -19.15 7.01 -5.33
CA LEU A 155 -20.41 7.62 -5.77
C LEU A 155 -20.28 9.14 -5.95
N GLN A 156 -19.54 9.82 -5.08
CA GLN A 156 -19.24 11.25 -5.25
C GLN A 156 -18.35 11.50 -6.46
N VAL A 157 -17.30 10.70 -6.68
CA VAL A 157 -16.46 10.78 -7.89
C VAL A 157 -17.32 10.64 -9.15
N ASN A 158 -18.19 9.63 -9.19
CA ASN A 158 -19.05 9.40 -10.34
C ASN A 158 -20.07 10.54 -10.60
N ARG A 159 -20.47 11.28 -9.55
CA ARG A 159 -21.30 12.49 -9.69
C ARG A 159 -20.48 13.69 -10.21
N ILE A 160 -19.23 13.83 -9.77
CA ILE A 160 -18.34 14.95 -10.16
C ILE A 160 -17.82 14.77 -11.57
N PHE A 161 -17.40 13.55 -11.92
CA PHE A 161 -16.89 13.21 -13.23
C PHE A 161 -17.34 11.79 -13.61
N PRO A 162 -18.46 11.69 -14.35
CA PRO A 162 -18.92 10.43 -14.93
C PRO A 162 -17.80 9.79 -15.76
N ASN A 163 -17.56 8.48 -15.56
CA ASN A 163 -16.51 7.72 -16.22
C ASN A 163 -15.06 8.17 -15.91
N TYR A 164 -14.81 8.80 -14.75
CA TYR A 164 -13.45 9.05 -14.29
C TYR A 164 -12.71 7.72 -14.02
N GLU A 165 -11.62 7.50 -14.74
CA GLU A 165 -10.78 6.29 -14.62
C GLU A 165 -11.62 4.99 -14.54
N GLU A 166 -11.34 4.12 -13.57
CA GLU A 166 -12.03 2.86 -13.36
C GLU A 166 -13.12 2.95 -12.28
N THR A 167 -13.68 4.14 -12.05
CA THR A 167 -14.65 4.37 -10.95
C THR A 167 -15.82 3.40 -11.00
N ALA A 168 -16.36 3.10 -12.19
CA ALA A 168 -17.46 2.15 -12.36
C ALA A 168 -17.07 0.72 -11.95
N THR A 169 -15.90 0.24 -12.40
CA THR A 169 -15.37 -1.08 -12.07
C THR A 169 -15.09 -1.20 -10.58
N ARG A 170 -14.46 -0.17 -9.97
CA ARG A 170 -14.20 -0.12 -8.53
C ARG A 170 -15.49 -0.10 -7.73
N LEU A 171 -16.48 0.69 -8.14
CA LEU A 171 -17.78 0.76 -7.47
C LEU A 171 -18.51 -0.59 -7.53
N ALA A 172 -18.46 -1.30 -8.65
CA ALA A 172 -19.01 -2.66 -8.77
C ALA A 172 -18.32 -3.63 -7.81
N ARG A 173 -16.98 -3.60 -7.73
CA ARG A 173 -16.20 -4.41 -6.77
C ARG A 173 -16.56 -4.08 -5.32
N VAL A 174 -16.62 -2.80 -4.97
CA VAL A 174 -16.97 -2.34 -3.62
C VAL A 174 -18.38 -2.78 -3.24
N ASN A 175 -19.36 -2.67 -4.14
CA ASN A 175 -20.72 -3.14 -3.89
C ASN A 175 -20.76 -4.67 -3.71
N GLN A 176 -19.99 -5.43 -4.50
CA GLN A 176 -19.94 -6.89 -4.41
C GLN A 176 -19.32 -7.35 -3.08
N GLU A 177 -18.13 -6.85 -2.73
CA GLU A 177 -17.39 -7.27 -1.53
C GLU A 177 -18.02 -6.69 -0.25
N GLY A 178 -18.48 -5.44 -0.29
CA GLY A 178 -19.20 -4.83 0.83
C GLY A 178 -20.51 -5.55 1.13
N ALA A 179 -21.30 -5.91 0.11
CA ALA A 179 -22.50 -6.72 0.30
C ALA A 179 -22.17 -8.09 0.88
N ARG A 180 -21.09 -8.74 0.42
CA ARG A 180 -20.62 -10.01 0.96
C ARG A 180 -20.26 -9.93 2.44
N GLN A 181 -19.51 -8.91 2.85
CA GLN A 181 -19.12 -8.73 4.25
C GLN A 181 -20.36 -8.50 5.12
N LEU A 182 -21.24 -7.59 4.73
CA LEU A 182 -22.48 -7.27 5.46
C LEU A 182 -23.42 -8.48 5.51
N TYR A 183 -23.51 -9.26 4.44
CA TYR A 183 -24.26 -10.52 4.42
C TYR A 183 -23.68 -11.52 5.43
N GLN A 184 -22.36 -11.73 5.46
CA GLN A 184 -21.72 -12.63 6.42
C GLN A 184 -21.94 -12.16 7.86
N GLN A 185 -21.87 -10.85 8.10
CA GLN A 185 -22.18 -10.25 9.38
C GLN A 185 -23.64 -10.52 9.78
N GLY A 186 -24.60 -10.26 8.89
CA GLY A 186 -26.03 -10.52 9.13
C GLY A 186 -26.32 -11.98 9.40
N VAL A 187 -25.68 -12.91 8.69
CA VAL A 187 -25.78 -14.36 8.95
C VAL A 187 -25.22 -14.71 10.32
N SER A 188 -24.08 -14.14 10.71
CA SER A 188 -23.49 -14.35 12.03
C SER A 188 -24.41 -13.84 13.16
N LEU A 189 -24.96 -12.63 12.99
CA LEU A 189 -25.89 -12.02 13.94
C LEU A 189 -27.21 -12.81 14.02
N SER A 190 -27.69 -13.35 12.90
CA SER A 190 -28.87 -14.23 12.86
C SER A 190 -28.64 -15.53 13.64
N LYS A 191 -27.44 -16.11 13.56
CA LYS A 191 -27.07 -17.29 14.37
C LYS A 191 -27.01 -16.97 15.87
N GLN A 192 -26.69 -15.73 16.21
CA GLN A 192 -26.71 -15.23 17.59
C GLN A 192 -28.12 -14.77 18.02
N GLU A 193 -29.10 -14.81 17.11
CA GLU A 193 -30.46 -14.29 17.27
C GLU A 193 -30.50 -12.82 17.69
N ASP A 194 -29.50 -12.06 17.24
CA ASP A 194 -29.56 -10.61 17.28
C ASP A 194 -30.32 -10.07 16.08
N TRP A 195 -31.62 -10.39 16.01
CA TRP A 195 -32.47 -10.14 14.85
C TRP A 195 -32.52 -8.66 14.45
N LYS A 196 -32.47 -7.76 15.43
CA LYS A 196 -32.43 -6.31 15.21
C LYS A 196 -31.21 -5.87 14.41
N THR A 197 -30.02 -6.27 14.84
CA THR A 197 -28.77 -5.89 14.16
C THR A 197 -28.55 -6.71 12.89
N ALA A 198 -29.01 -7.97 12.86
CA ALA A 198 -29.04 -8.79 11.65
C ALA A 198 -29.88 -8.14 10.55
N ALA A 199 -31.08 -7.63 10.87
CA ALA A 199 -31.93 -6.92 9.93
C ALA A 199 -31.23 -5.68 9.36
N GLN A 200 -30.55 -4.89 10.20
CA GLN A 200 -29.77 -3.73 9.75
C GLN A 200 -28.62 -4.12 8.81
N ALA A 201 -27.88 -5.18 9.13
CA ALA A 201 -26.79 -5.67 8.29
C ALA A 201 -27.29 -6.18 6.93
N PHE A 202 -28.39 -6.93 6.89
CA PHE A 202 -29.00 -7.39 5.64
C PHE A 202 -29.58 -6.23 4.82
N GLN A 203 -30.18 -5.23 5.46
CA GLN A 203 -30.65 -4.03 4.77
C GLN A 203 -29.49 -3.29 4.09
N ALA A 204 -28.39 -3.06 4.80
CA ALA A 204 -27.21 -2.41 4.22
C ALA A 204 -26.61 -3.23 3.07
N ALA A 205 -26.58 -4.57 3.18
CA ALA A 205 -26.15 -5.45 2.09
C ALA A 205 -27.07 -5.33 0.86
N MET A 206 -28.40 -5.24 1.04
CA MET A 206 -29.36 -5.00 -0.03
C MET A 206 -29.17 -3.64 -0.71
N GLU A 207 -28.85 -2.59 0.06
CA GLU A 207 -28.58 -1.25 -0.49
C GLU A 207 -27.32 -1.22 -1.36
N MET A 208 -26.35 -2.10 -1.08
CA MET A 208 -25.15 -2.26 -1.92
C MET A 208 -25.42 -3.11 -3.15
N ASN A 209 -26.04 -4.27 -2.97
CA ASN A 209 -26.38 -5.19 -4.04
C ASN A 209 -27.71 -5.91 -3.73
N PRO A 210 -28.83 -5.44 -4.31
CA PRO A 210 -30.16 -6.01 -4.05
C PRO A 210 -30.30 -7.49 -4.44
N ASN A 211 -29.49 -7.96 -5.38
CA ASN A 211 -29.53 -9.33 -5.90
C ASN A 211 -28.44 -10.24 -5.28
N PHE A 212 -27.86 -9.82 -4.15
CA PHE A 212 -26.83 -10.60 -3.48
C PHE A 212 -27.41 -11.82 -2.76
N LEU A 213 -27.30 -13.00 -3.37
CA LEU A 213 -27.75 -14.28 -2.81
C LEU A 213 -29.24 -14.20 -2.37
N ASP A 214 -29.54 -14.64 -1.15
CA ASP A 214 -30.85 -14.68 -0.50
C ASP A 214 -31.03 -13.55 0.54
N VAL A 215 -30.22 -12.47 0.45
CA VAL A 215 -30.23 -11.37 1.44
C VAL A 215 -31.63 -10.79 1.70
N ALA A 216 -32.46 -10.67 0.66
CA ALA A 216 -33.82 -10.14 0.78
C ALA A 216 -34.77 -11.09 1.56
N ALA A 217 -34.56 -12.41 1.46
CA ALA A 217 -35.31 -13.38 2.24
C ALA A 217 -34.86 -13.37 3.70
N LEU A 218 -33.54 -13.32 3.95
CA LEU A 218 -32.97 -13.26 5.29
C LEU A 218 -33.34 -11.97 6.04
N TYR A 219 -33.38 -10.83 5.33
CA TYR A 219 -33.88 -9.57 5.90
C TYR A 219 -35.32 -9.70 6.40
N LYS A 220 -36.22 -10.28 5.59
CA LYS A 220 -37.62 -10.50 6.00
C LYS A 220 -37.74 -11.41 7.21
N ILE A 221 -36.94 -12.47 7.28
CA ILE A 221 -36.90 -13.39 8.43
C ILE A 221 -36.42 -12.64 9.68
N ALA A 222 -35.34 -11.87 9.58
CA ALA A 222 -34.80 -11.10 10.70
C ALA A 222 -35.83 -10.10 11.23
N VAL A 223 -36.49 -9.34 10.35
CA VAL A 223 -37.58 -8.42 10.75
C VAL A 223 -38.75 -9.15 11.39
N ALA A 224 -39.16 -10.30 10.85
CA ALA A 224 -40.26 -11.09 11.40
C ALA A 224 -39.95 -11.66 12.80
N ASN A 225 -38.68 -11.91 13.11
CA ASN A 225 -38.23 -12.43 14.40
C ASN A 225 -37.78 -11.33 15.39
N ASP A 226 -37.65 -10.08 14.94
CA ASP A 226 -37.25 -8.91 15.76
C ASP A 226 -38.41 -8.39 16.63
N ASN A 227 -38.94 -9.23 17.52
CA ASN A 227 -39.99 -8.86 18.46
C ASN A 227 -40.05 -9.75 19.71
N ALA A 228 -40.72 -9.25 20.75
CA ALA A 228 -40.91 -9.95 22.01
C ALA A 228 -41.63 -11.29 21.85
N ALA A 229 -42.66 -11.36 21.00
CA ALA A 229 -43.51 -12.55 20.85
C ALA A 229 -42.73 -13.76 20.31
N TYR A 230 -41.81 -13.55 19.37
CA TYR A 230 -40.89 -14.56 18.88
C TYR A 230 -40.08 -15.17 20.04
N PHE A 231 -39.41 -14.31 20.82
CA PHE A 231 -38.56 -14.76 21.92
C PHE A 231 -39.37 -15.39 23.06
N LEU A 232 -40.58 -14.91 23.36
CA LEU A 232 -41.46 -15.55 24.34
C LEU A 232 -41.84 -16.97 23.89
N GLY A 233 -42.25 -17.13 22.62
CA GLY A 233 -42.63 -18.43 22.08
C GLY A 233 -41.46 -19.44 22.05
N GLU A 234 -40.27 -19.00 21.63
CA GLU A 234 -39.06 -19.85 21.66
C GLU A 234 -38.60 -20.15 23.09
N GLY A 235 -38.75 -19.20 24.01
CA GLY A 235 -38.47 -19.40 25.44
C GLY A 235 -39.36 -20.48 26.06
N GLU A 236 -40.66 -20.47 25.76
CA GLU A 236 -41.62 -21.46 26.25
C GLU A 236 -41.36 -22.87 25.68
N LYS A 237 -41.00 -22.97 24.39
CA LYS A 237 -40.60 -24.24 23.77
C LYS A 237 -39.34 -24.80 24.44
N ALA A 238 -38.32 -23.96 24.63
CA ALA A 238 -37.08 -24.34 25.27
C ALA A 238 -37.31 -24.77 26.73
N GLU A 239 -38.17 -24.08 27.47
CA GLU A 239 -38.53 -24.42 28.84
C GLU A 239 -39.21 -25.79 28.92
N LYS A 240 -40.18 -26.08 28.03
CA LYS A 240 -40.83 -27.40 27.93
C LYS A 240 -39.84 -28.51 27.56
N ALA A 241 -38.87 -28.20 26.71
CA ALA A 241 -37.78 -29.10 26.33
C ALA A 241 -36.68 -29.23 27.41
N LYS A 242 -36.81 -28.54 28.56
CA LYS A 242 -35.80 -28.47 29.64
C LYS A 242 -34.44 -27.92 29.17
N GLN A 243 -34.42 -27.13 28.10
CA GLN A 243 -33.26 -26.41 27.61
C GLN A 243 -33.13 -25.08 28.37
N TRP A 244 -32.74 -25.16 29.64
CA TRP A 244 -32.85 -24.04 30.57
C TRP A 244 -32.05 -22.79 30.16
N ASP A 245 -30.80 -22.96 29.71
CA ASP A 245 -29.96 -21.85 29.23
C ASP A 245 -30.63 -21.10 28.07
N ARG A 246 -31.23 -21.86 27.14
CA ARG A 246 -31.93 -21.34 25.98
C ARG A 246 -33.21 -20.61 26.37
N ALA A 247 -33.99 -21.18 27.29
CA ALA A 247 -35.20 -20.56 27.81
C ALA A 247 -34.91 -19.22 28.49
N ILE A 248 -33.87 -19.18 29.34
CA ILE A 248 -33.41 -17.96 30.00
C ILE A 248 -32.95 -16.93 28.97
N PHE A 249 -32.13 -17.32 27.99
CA PHE A 249 -31.69 -16.43 26.91
C PHE A 249 -32.89 -15.78 26.19
N CYS A 250 -33.87 -16.58 25.79
CA CYS A 250 -35.04 -16.09 25.07
C CYS A 250 -35.87 -15.14 25.93
N TYR A 251 -36.15 -15.48 27.19
CA TYR A 251 -36.89 -14.59 28.08
C TYR A 251 -36.11 -13.30 28.43
N GLN A 252 -34.78 -13.35 28.50
CA GLN A 252 -33.95 -12.15 28.62
C GLN A 252 -34.11 -11.24 27.41
N ARG A 253 -34.01 -11.79 26.19
CA ARG A 253 -34.23 -11.03 24.95
C ARG A 253 -35.64 -10.44 24.90
N ALA A 254 -36.67 -11.21 25.21
CA ALA A 254 -38.05 -10.71 25.28
C ALA A 254 -38.18 -9.52 26.26
N ARG A 255 -37.47 -9.55 27.40
CA ARG A 255 -37.47 -8.45 28.38
C ARG A 255 -36.81 -7.18 27.85
N GLU A 256 -35.88 -7.26 26.90
CA GLU A 256 -35.29 -6.09 26.26
C GLU A 256 -36.32 -5.33 25.40
N TYR A 257 -37.28 -6.05 24.80
CA TYR A 257 -38.40 -5.46 24.06
C TYR A 257 -39.54 -5.00 24.97
N GLU A 258 -39.76 -5.67 26.10
CA GLU A 258 -40.79 -5.33 27.08
C GLU A 258 -40.24 -5.08 28.50
N PRO A 259 -39.49 -3.97 28.73
CA PRO A 259 -38.87 -3.72 30.04
C PRO A 259 -39.86 -3.49 31.18
N SER A 260 -41.09 -3.06 30.87
CA SER A 260 -42.16 -2.78 31.84
C SER A 260 -42.98 -4.01 32.24
N ASN A 261 -42.76 -5.16 31.59
CA ASN A 261 -43.50 -6.39 31.87
C ASN A 261 -43.00 -7.06 33.17
N GLN A 262 -43.66 -6.73 34.29
CA GLN A 262 -43.29 -7.25 35.61
C GLN A 262 -43.47 -8.76 35.75
N ASP A 263 -44.43 -9.36 35.04
CA ASP A 263 -44.68 -10.80 35.10
C ASP A 263 -43.57 -11.58 34.41
N LEU A 264 -43.09 -11.10 33.24
CA LEU A 264 -41.92 -11.65 32.58
C LEU A 264 -40.67 -11.53 33.45
N ALA A 265 -40.49 -10.38 34.13
CA ALA A 265 -39.37 -10.19 35.05
C ALA A 265 -39.38 -11.21 36.20
N LYS A 266 -40.54 -11.43 36.84
CA LYS A 266 -40.71 -12.44 37.91
C LYS A 266 -40.51 -13.86 37.38
N LYS A 267 -41.07 -14.19 36.21
CA LYS A 267 -40.91 -15.51 35.57
C LYS A 267 -39.44 -15.81 35.28
N LEU A 268 -38.71 -14.85 34.70
CA LEU A 268 -37.30 -14.97 34.42
C LEU A 268 -36.47 -15.17 35.69
N GLU A 269 -36.77 -14.42 36.76
CA GLU A 269 -36.05 -14.56 38.04
C GLU A 269 -36.29 -15.92 38.68
N ASN A 270 -37.55 -16.37 38.76
CA ASN A 270 -37.89 -17.69 39.27
C ASN A 270 -37.23 -18.81 38.45
N LEU A 271 -37.19 -18.66 37.12
CA LEU A 271 -36.55 -19.62 36.23
C LEU A 271 -35.04 -19.66 36.45
N ARG A 272 -34.38 -18.51 36.66
CA ARG A 272 -32.95 -18.44 36.99
C ARG A 272 -32.62 -19.16 38.29
N VAL A 273 -33.40 -18.92 39.34
CA VAL A 273 -33.23 -19.60 40.64
C VAL A 273 -33.37 -21.11 40.48
N LYS A 274 -34.47 -21.57 39.85
CA LYS A 274 -34.72 -22.99 39.59
C LYS A 274 -33.61 -23.62 38.76
N THR A 275 -33.16 -22.94 37.70
CA THR A 275 -32.10 -23.42 36.82
C THR A 275 -30.75 -23.49 37.54
N GLY A 276 -30.44 -22.49 38.37
CA GLY A 276 -29.24 -22.50 39.21
C GLY A 276 -29.21 -23.68 40.17
N GLN A 277 -30.34 -24.04 40.78
CA GLN A 277 -30.45 -25.24 41.63
C GLN A 277 -30.23 -26.53 40.84
N ILE A 278 -30.87 -26.68 39.67
CA ILE A 278 -30.69 -27.85 38.79
C ILE A 278 -29.22 -27.98 38.37
N PHE A 279 -28.57 -26.87 37.97
CA PHE A 279 -27.18 -26.89 37.56
C PHE A 279 -26.21 -27.15 38.72
N PHE A 280 -26.58 -26.78 39.94
CA PHE A 280 -25.81 -27.16 41.12
C PHE A 280 -25.83 -28.67 41.34
N GLU A 281 -27.01 -29.31 41.30
CA GLU A 281 -27.14 -30.76 41.40
C GLU A 281 -26.42 -31.50 40.26
N GLU A 282 -26.52 -31.00 39.03
CA GLU A 282 -25.80 -31.54 37.89
C GLU A 282 -24.28 -31.38 38.05
N ALA A 283 -23.81 -30.23 38.54
CA ALA A 283 -22.40 -30.00 38.79
C ALA A 283 -21.85 -30.97 39.84
N GLU A 284 -22.54 -31.17 40.97
CA GLU A 284 -22.20 -32.17 41.99
C GLU A 284 -22.04 -33.56 41.38
N LYS A 285 -23.03 -33.98 40.58
CA LYS A 285 -23.01 -35.26 39.90
C LYS A 285 -21.82 -35.36 38.94
N LEU A 286 -21.56 -34.36 38.11
CA LEU A 286 -20.46 -34.36 37.14
C LEU A 286 -19.09 -34.37 37.83
N VAL A 287 -18.91 -33.60 38.92
CA VAL A 287 -17.71 -33.63 39.74
C VAL A 287 -17.51 -35.04 40.28
N SER A 288 -18.53 -35.66 40.88
CA SER A 288 -18.44 -37.01 41.43
C SER A 288 -18.03 -38.06 40.39
N GLN A 289 -18.54 -37.95 39.16
CA GLN A 289 -18.24 -38.80 38.00
C GLN A 289 -16.88 -38.53 37.36
N GLY A 290 -16.15 -37.49 37.78
CA GLY A 290 -14.86 -37.11 37.20
C GLY A 290 -14.96 -36.41 35.85
N ARG A 291 -16.18 -36.01 35.42
CA ARG A 291 -16.42 -35.23 34.19
C ARG A 291 -16.20 -33.75 34.46
N LEU A 292 -14.93 -33.38 34.63
CA LEU A 292 -14.55 -32.10 35.24
C LEU A 292 -14.86 -30.88 34.38
N ASN A 293 -14.62 -30.91 33.06
CA ASN A 293 -14.87 -29.75 32.21
C ASN A 293 -16.38 -29.45 32.05
N PRO A 294 -17.27 -30.44 31.84
CA PRO A 294 -18.71 -30.23 31.95
C PRO A 294 -19.14 -29.69 33.32
N ALA A 295 -18.52 -30.16 34.41
CA ALA A 295 -18.81 -29.66 35.76
C ALA A 295 -18.46 -28.17 35.91
N VAL A 296 -17.29 -27.74 35.42
CA VAL A 296 -16.88 -26.32 35.44
C VAL A 296 -17.93 -25.43 34.78
N ARG A 297 -18.42 -25.81 33.59
CA ARG A 297 -19.46 -25.04 32.88
C ARG A 297 -20.76 -24.94 33.69
N LYS A 298 -21.15 -26.01 34.36
CA LYS A 298 -22.34 -26.01 35.22
C LYS A 298 -22.14 -25.12 36.44
N ILE A 299 -20.97 -25.20 37.10
CA ILE A 299 -20.61 -24.31 38.21
C ILE A 299 -20.62 -22.83 37.78
N GLU A 300 -20.05 -22.50 36.62
CA GLU A 300 -20.09 -21.14 36.06
C GLU A 300 -21.53 -20.68 35.79
N SER A 301 -22.39 -21.59 35.33
CA SER A 301 -23.82 -21.33 35.12
C SER A 301 -24.56 -21.11 36.44
N VAL A 302 -24.20 -21.82 37.52
CA VAL A 302 -24.71 -21.55 38.87
C VAL A 302 -24.32 -20.14 39.32
N LYS A 303 -23.04 -19.75 39.18
CA LYS A 303 -22.58 -18.39 39.51
C LYS A 303 -23.35 -17.31 38.74
N ARG A 304 -23.72 -17.59 37.49
CA ARG A 304 -24.47 -16.68 36.61
C ARG A 304 -25.95 -16.55 37.01
N TYR A 305 -26.63 -17.66 37.29
CA TYR A 305 -28.08 -17.68 37.48
C TYR A 305 -28.54 -17.64 38.94
N LEU A 306 -27.69 -18.07 39.87
CA LEU A 306 -27.97 -18.02 41.31
C LEU A 306 -26.77 -17.46 42.09
N PRO A 307 -26.52 -16.14 42.01
CA PRO A 307 -25.35 -15.53 42.65
C PRO A 307 -25.32 -15.72 44.17
N SER A 308 -26.47 -15.75 44.85
CA SER A 308 -26.58 -15.97 46.29
C SER A 308 -26.01 -17.32 46.73
N MET A 309 -26.02 -18.33 45.86
CA MET A 309 -25.44 -19.65 46.14
C MET A 309 -23.95 -19.59 46.45
N GLN A 310 -23.24 -18.54 46.02
CA GLN A 310 -21.79 -18.41 46.24
C GLN A 310 -21.41 -18.26 47.72
N GLU A 311 -22.34 -17.80 48.55
CA GLU A 311 -22.13 -17.65 49.99
C GLU A 311 -22.39 -18.95 50.76
N GLU A 312 -23.09 -19.90 50.15
CA GLU A 312 -23.51 -21.14 50.79
C GLU A 312 -22.31 -22.09 51.02
N PRO A 313 -22.18 -22.71 52.21
CA PRO A 313 -21.10 -23.64 52.51
C PRO A 313 -21.02 -24.83 51.53
N VAL A 314 -22.18 -25.33 51.08
CA VAL A 314 -22.27 -26.45 50.13
C VAL A 314 -21.67 -26.10 48.77
N PHE A 315 -21.79 -24.85 48.32
CA PHE A 315 -21.20 -24.42 47.05
C PHE A 315 -19.69 -24.20 47.16
N ARG A 316 -19.23 -23.69 48.31
CA ARG A 316 -17.79 -23.57 48.58
C ARG A 316 -17.11 -24.94 48.63
N ASP A 317 -17.76 -25.94 49.21
CA ASP A 317 -17.29 -27.33 49.19
C ASP A 317 -17.24 -27.90 47.76
N LEU A 318 -18.29 -27.71 46.97
CA LEU A 318 -18.30 -28.11 45.55
C LEU A 318 -17.14 -27.46 44.77
N LEU A 319 -16.92 -26.16 44.94
CA LEU A 319 -15.80 -25.44 44.32
C LEU A 319 -14.46 -26.02 44.75
N ALA A 320 -14.24 -26.24 46.05
CA ALA A 320 -13.01 -26.81 46.55
C ALA A 320 -12.74 -28.20 45.94
N ARG A 321 -13.72 -29.11 45.97
CA ARG A 321 -13.61 -30.44 45.37
C ARG A 321 -13.35 -30.40 43.86
N ALA A 322 -14.07 -29.56 43.13
CA ALA A 322 -13.90 -29.40 41.69
C ALA A 322 -12.49 -28.88 41.36
N THR A 323 -12.05 -27.81 42.03
CA THR A 323 -10.73 -27.20 41.86
C THR A 323 -9.62 -28.21 42.18
N SER A 324 -9.69 -28.94 43.30
CA SER A 324 -8.69 -29.96 43.64
C SER A 324 -8.59 -31.05 42.57
N ARG A 325 -9.72 -31.57 42.06
CA ARG A 325 -9.71 -32.59 40.99
C ARG A 325 -9.15 -32.07 39.67
N LEU A 326 -9.42 -30.80 39.32
CA LEU A 326 -8.86 -30.15 38.13
C LEU A 326 -7.35 -30.01 38.23
N ILE A 327 -6.85 -29.57 39.39
CA ILE A 327 -5.41 -29.45 39.66
C ILE A 327 -4.74 -30.82 39.61
N GLU A 328 -5.34 -31.85 40.22
CA GLU A 328 -4.83 -33.23 40.15
C GLU A 328 -4.73 -33.74 38.71
N ARG A 329 -5.76 -33.48 37.89
CA ARG A 329 -5.73 -33.83 36.46
C ARG A 329 -4.63 -33.08 35.71
N GLY A 330 -4.47 -31.77 35.97
CA GLY A 330 -3.37 -30.98 35.42
C GLY A 330 -2.00 -31.50 35.83
N ASN A 331 -1.82 -31.90 37.09
CA ASN A 331 -0.57 -32.48 37.60
C ASN A 331 -0.21 -33.77 36.84
N ARG A 332 -1.18 -34.68 36.62
CA ARG A 332 -0.96 -35.92 35.84
C ARG A 332 -0.50 -35.66 34.41
N PHE A 333 -1.04 -34.63 33.76
CA PHE A 333 -0.56 -34.21 32.43
C PHE A 333 0.84 -33.60 32.49
N ASN A 334 1.11 -32.79 33.52
CA ASN A 334 2.40 -32.16 33.71
C ASN A 334 3.52 -33.19 33.97
N GLU A 335 3.24 -34.26 34.72
CA GLU A 335 4.14 -35.40 34.95
C GLU A 335 4.47 -36.16 33.66
N ARG A 336 3.54 -36.19 32.70
CA ARG A 336 3.72 -36.78 31.37
C ARG A 336 4.31 -35.81 30.35
N GLU A 337 4.74 -34.63 30.79
CA GLU A 337 5.26 -33.55 29.94
C GLU A 337 4.26 -33.00 28.89
N LEU A 338 2.97 -33.26 29.09
CA LEU A 338 1.87 -32.71 28.29
C LEU A 338 1.44 -31.36 28.87
N TRP A 339 2.34 -30.38 28.75
CA TRP A 339 2.19 -29.07 29.40
C TRP A 339 1.00 -28.26 28.86
N GLY A 340 0.62 -28.44 27.59
CA GLY A 340 -0.55 -27.79 27.01
C GLY A 340 -1.85 -28.27 27.65
N ASN A 341 -2.03 -29.58 27.80
CA ASN A 341 -3.15 -30.17 28.52
C ASN A 341 -3.13 -29.73 29.99
N ALA A 342 -1.97 -29.80 30.65
CA ALA A 342 -1.83 -29.37 32.04
C ALA A 342 -2.29 -27.92 32.22
N LEU A 343 -1.83 -27.02 31.33
CA LEU A 343 -2.22 -25.61 31.33
C LEU A 343 -3.74 -25.45 31.18
N MET A 344 -4.38 -26.17 30.24
CA MET A 344 -5.84 -26.08 30.06
C MET A 344 -6.59 -26.45 31.34
N TRP A 345 -6.19 -27.53 32.01
CA TRP A 345 -6.83 -27.96 33.26
C TRP A 345 -6.56 -26.98 34.41
N TYR A 346 -5.34 -26.44 34.54
CA TYR A 346 -5.05 -25.40 35.52
C TYR A 346 -5.84 -24.12 35.27
N GLN A 347 -6.04 -23.71 34.02
CA GLN A 347 -6.86 -22.54 33.69
C GLN A 347 -8.34 -22.74 34.02
N LYS A 348 -8.88 -23.96 33.87
CA LYS A 348 -10.22 -24.29 34.36
C LYS A 348 -10.29 -24.26 35.89
N ALA A 349 -9.24 -24.69 36.59
CA ALA A 349 -9.16 -24.54 38.05
C ALA A 349 -9.12 -23.06 38.46
N GLU A 350 -8.38 -22.22 37.71
CA GLU A 350 -8.25 -20.78 37.94
C GLU A 350 -9.59 -20.06 37.74
N SER A 351 -10.41 -20.47 36.75
CA SER A 351 -11.75 -19.89 36.57
C SER A 351 -12.71 -20.19 37.74
N LEU A 352 -12.48 -21.29 38.47
CA LEU A 352 -13.25 -21.62 39.66
C LEU A 352 -12.72 -20.92 40.91
N SER A 353 -11.40 -20.90 41.10
CA SER A 353 -10.71 -20.40 42.30
C SER A 353 -9.39 -19.69 41.94
N PRO A 354 -9.43 -18.40 41.56
CA PRO A 354 -8.24 -17.65 41.14
C PRO A 354 -7.13 -17.57 42.19
N ASN A 355 -7.51 -17.56 43.47
CA ASN A 355 -6.59 -17.42 44.60
C ASN A 355 -6.18 -18.76 45.22
N HIS A 356 -6.33 -19.88 44.50
CA HIS A 356 -5.92 -21.19 45.02
C HIS A 356 -4.38 -21.24 45.21
N PRO A 357 -3.87 -21.74 46.35
CA PRO A 357 -2.44 -21.87 46.58
C PRO A 357 -1.73 -22.63 45.45
N GLU A 358 -0.52 -22.20 45.09
CA GLU A 358 0.36 -22.81 44.07
C GLU A 358 -0.17 -22.84 42.62
N LEU A 359 -1.46 -22.56 42.38
CA LEU A 359 -2.06 -22.65 41.06
C LEU A 359 -1.44 -21.67 40.06
N PHE A 360 -1.20 -20.43 40.51
CA PHE A 360 -0.52 -19.42 39.71
C PHE A 360 0.87 -19.92 39.25
N GLN A 361 1.66 -20.49 40.17
CA GLN A 361 2.98 -21.02 39.84
C GLN A 361 2.90 -22.16 38.82
N LYS A 362 1.98 -23.11 39.02
CA LYS A 362 1.75 -24.22 38.08
C LYS A 362 1.39 -23.74 36.67
N ILE A 363 0.56 -22.70 36.57
CA ILE A 363 0.23 -22.06 35.29
C ILE A 363 1.47 -21.45 34.66
N GLN A 364 2.26 -20.68 35.42
CA GLN A 364 3.48 -20.05 34.87
C GLN A 364 4.51 -21.08 34.43
N ASP A 365 4.74 -22.14 35.21
CA ASP A 365 5.65 -23.22 34.87
C ASP A 365 5.24 -23.91 33.56
N ALA A 366 3.95 -24.22 33.41
CA ALA A 366 3.43 -24.81 32.17
C ALA A 366 3.62 -23.87 30.97
N ARG A 367 3.34 -22.57 31.14
CA ARG A 367 3.56 -21.54 30.12
C ARG A 367 5.02 -21.42 29.70
N GLU A 368 5.94 -21.43 30.66
CA GLU A 368 7.36 -21.34 30.38
C GLU A 368 7.84 -22.57 29.59
N ARG A 369 7.40 -23.77 29.99
CA ARG A 369 7.74 -25.02 29.28
C ARG A 369 7.19 -25.06 27.85
N ILE A 370 5.93 -24.65 27.65
CA ILE A 370 5.34 -24.48 26.31
C ILE A 370 6.16 -23.47 25.50
N GLY A 371 6.47 -22.31 26.09
CA GLY A 371 7.28 -21.27 25.46
C GLY A 371 8.68 -21.76 25.03
N LYS A 372 9.35 -22.59 25.85
CA LYS A 372 10.64 -23.20 25.50
C LYS A 372 10.52 -24.21 24.36
N ARG A 373 9.43 -24.98 24.32
CA ARG A 373 9.15 -26.00 23.29
C ARG A 373 8.87 -25.42 21.91
N ILE A 374 8.13 -24.32 21.85
CA ILE A 374 7.69 -23.73 20.58
C ILE A 374 8.76 -22.84 19.95
N ARG A 375 9.65 -22.25 20.76
CA ARG A 375 10.71 -21.36 20.26
C ARG A 375 11.72 -22.15 19.44
N LYS A 376 11.71 -21.94 18.12
CA LYS A 376 12.63 -22.61 17.19
C LYS A 376 14.00 -21.97 17.24
N SER A 377 15.02 -22.80 17.45
CA SER A 377 16.40 -22.36 17.57
C SER A 377 17.14 -22.48 16.23
N ILE A 378 17.67 -21.37 15.74
CA ILE A 378 18.38 -21.30 14.46
C ILE A 378 19.86 -20.98 14.74
N ALA A 379 20.75 -21.78 14.17
CA ALA A 379 22.18 -21.52 14.19
C ALA A 379 22.72 -21.25 12.78
N VAL A 380 23.56 -20.22 12.67
CA VAL A 380 24.24 -19.87 11.43
C VAL A 380 25.71 -20.28 11.55
N PHE A 381 26.16 -21.14 10.63
CA PHE A 381 27.57 -21.51 10.53
C PHE A 381 28.36 -20.47 9.73
N ASP A 382 29.67 -20.45 9.92
CA ASP A 382 30.58 -19.68 9.06
C ASP A 382 30.40 -20.15 7.61
N PHE A 383 30.18 -19.20 6.69
CA PHE A 383 30.07 -19.55 5.28
C PHE A 383 31.46 -19.81 4.71
N SER A 384 31.54 -20.72 3.74
CA SER A 384 32.75 -20.89 2.95
C SER A 384 33.03 -19.64 2.12
N SER A 385 34.31 -19.30 2.00
CA SER A 385 34.80 -18.12 1.29
C SER A 385 35.45 -18.52 -0.05
N PRO A 386 35.34 -17.68 -1.10
CA PRO A 386 36.06 -17.89 -2.34
C PRO A 386 37.57 -17.65 -2.16
N SER A 387 38.39 -18.16 -3.09
CA SER A 387 39.86 -18.09 -2.96
C SER A 387 40.43 -16.67 -3.03
N ASN A 388 39.69 -15.74 -3.62
CA ASN A 388 40.11 -14.34 -3.82
C ASN A 388 39.78 -13.43 -2.61
N ASP A 389 38.92 -13.86 -1.69
CA ASP A 389 38.59 -13.12 -0.47
C ASP A 389 38.28 -14.12 0.65
N LYS A 390 39.22 -14.28 1.60
CA LYS A 390 39.12 -15.27 2.68
C LYS A 390 38.08 -14.91 3.73
N ASP A 391 37.70 -13.64 3.85
CA ASP A 391 36.80 -13.15 4.90
C ASP A 391 35.35 -12.99 4.42
N ALA A 392 35.12 -13.00 3.10
CA ALA A 392 33.79 -12.84 2.50
C ALA A 392 32.70 -13.75 3.09
N GLY A 393 32.99 -15.05 3.30
CA GLY A 393 32.04 -16.00 3.89
C GLY A 393 31.68 -15.66 5.33
N LYS A 394 32.70 -15.37 6.16
CA LYS A 394 32.50 -14.96 7.55
C LYS A 394 31.68 -13.67 7.64
N MET A 395 32.00 -12.66 6.82
CA MET A 395 31.26 -11.40 6.76
C MET A 395 29.80 -11.60 6.33
N ALA A 396 29.55 -12.48 5.36
CA ALA A 396 28.20 -12.82 4.91
C ALA A 396 27.38 -13.47 6.04
N ALA A 397 27.97 -14.42 6.77
CA ALA A 397 27.33 -15.07 7.91
C ALA A 397 27.03 -14.08 9.05
N ASP A 398 27.99 -13.22 9.42
CA ASP A 398 27.82 -12.22 10.47
C ASP A 398 26.69 -11.21 10.11
N LYS A 399 26.65 -10.76 8.85
CA LYS A 399 25.57 -9.90 8.34
C LYS A 399 24.21 -10.60 8.34
N LEU A 400 24.17 -11.90 8.03
CA LEU A 400 22.93 -12.68 8.12
C LEU A 400 22.44 -12.78 9.56
N VAL A 401 23.33 -13.10 10.50
CA VAL A 401 22.99 -13.19 11.93
C VAL A 401 22.42 -11.86 12.41
N ALA A 402 23.06 -10.73 12.08
CA ALA A 402 22.55 -9.40 12.41
C ALA A 402 21.16 -9.14 11.80
N TYR A 403 20.94 -9.52 10.54
CA TYR A 403 19.64 -9.42 9.88
C TYR A 403 18.58 -10.26 10.60
N LEU A 404 18.89 -11.51 10.96
CA LEU A 404 17.98 -12.40 11.66
C LEU A 404 17.65 -11.86 13.05
N TYR A 405 18.61 -11.34 13.83
CA TYR A 405 18.31 -10.71 15.11
C TYR A 405 17.36 -9.53 14.99
N GLN A 406 17.49 -8.73 13.93
CA GLN A 406 16.66 -7.55 13.73
C GLN A 406 15.26 -7.88 13.21
N LYS A 407 15.11 -8.94 12.41
CA LYS A 407 13.89 -9.21 11.63
C LYS A 407 13.15 -10.50 12.02
N ALA A 408 13.76 -11.38 12.79
CA ALA A 408 13.11 -12.58 13.28
C ALA A 408 12.01 -12.25 14.30
N SER A 409 10.94 -13.03 14.27
CA SER A 409 9.86 -12.97 15.24
C SER A 409 10.26 -13.65 16.56
N SER A 410 9.54 -13.37 17.65
CA SER A 410 9.92 -13.79 19.01
C SER A 410 9.79 -15.29 19.30
N ASP A 411 9.18 -16.05 18.39
CA ASP A 411 9.17 -17.51 18.32
C ASP A 411 10.49 -18.09 17.78
N LEU A 412 11.42 -17.25 17.31
CA LEU A 412 12.74 -17.68 16.87
C LEU A 412 13.82 -17.28 17.88
N ARG A 413 14.70 -18.24 18.19
CA ARG A 413 15.91 -18.02 18.97
C ARG A 413 17.13 -18.16 18.07
N ILE A 414 17.76 -17.04 17.77
CA ILE A 414 19.03 -17.04 17.02
C ILE A 414 20.16 -17.37 17.99
N ILE A 415 21.01 -18.32 17.63
CA ILE A 415 22.15 -18.76 18.43
C ILE A 415 23.41 -18.08 17.91
N GLU A 416 24.07 -17.34 18.80
CA GLU A 416 25.32 -16.63 18.52
C GLU A 416 26.52 -17.57 18.32
N ARG A 417 27.49 -17.07 17.55
CA ARG A 417 28.71 -17.76 17.17
C ARG A 417 29.57 -18.25 18.34
N GLU A 418 29.72 -17.47 19.41
CA GLU A 418 30.53 -17.87 20.57
C GLU A 418 29.92 -19.08 21.28
N ASN A 419 28.59 -19.12 21.37
CA ASN A 419 27.85 -20.25 21.92
C ASN A 419 27.98 -21.49 21.03
N LEU A 420 28.00 -21.32 19.70
CA LEU A 420 28.26 -22.43 18.76
C LEU A 420 29.69 -22.97 18.91
N GLN A 421 30.69 -22.12 19.07
CA GLN A 421 32.07 -22.59 19.26
C GLN A 421 32.26 -23.34 20.58
N ASN A 422 31.60 -22.92 21.65
CA ASN A 422 31.62 -23.65 22.92
C ASN A 422 30.94 -25.02 22.77
N ILE A 423 29.78 -25.10 22.11
CA ILE A 423 29.08 -26.36 21.79
C ILE A 423 29.97 -27.28 20.92
N LEU A 424 30.63 -26.74 19.89
CA LEU A 424 31.49 -27.50 18.98
C LEU A 424 32.81 -27.94 19.65
N ARG A 425 33.39 -27.14 20.57
CA ARG A 425 34.58 -27.49 21.36
C ARG A 425 34.27 -28.57 22.39
N GLU A 426 33.12 -28.51 23.06
CA GLU A 426 32.64 -29.55 23.99
C GLU A 426 32.47 -30.91 23.27
N MET A 427 32.13 -30.90 21.98
CA MET A 427 32.01 -32.08 21.14
C MET A 427 33.33 -32.54 20.47
N GLN A 428 34.50 -32.00 20.88
CA GLN A 428 35.83 -32.33 20.33
C GLN A 428 36.01 -32.09 18.82
N LEU A 429 35.30 -31.12 18.23
CA LEU A 429 35.45 -30.76 16.81
C LEU A 429 36.46 -29.62 16.56
N GLY A 430 37.19 -29.20 17.59
CA GLY A 430 37.95 -27.95 17.65
C GLY A 430 39.27 -27.86 16.86
N GLN A 431 39.59 -28.76 15.93
CA GLN A 431 40.92 -28.76 15.28
C GLN A 431 41.01 -28.17 13.86
N THR A 432 39.91 -27.89 13.16
CA THR A 432 40.02 -27.37 11.77
C THR A 432 39.20 -26.13 11.45
N GLY A 433 38.27 -25.67 12.30
CA GLY A 433 37.48 -24.46 12.06
C GLY A 433 36.56 -24.49 10.81
N LEU A 434 36.61 -25.58 10.04
CA LEU A 434 35.82 -25.87 8.85
C LEU A 434 35.10 -27.19 9.11
N VAL A 435 33.86 -27.11 9.57
CA VAL A 435 33.00 -28.29 9.72
C VAL A 435 32.46 -28.63 8.32
N ASP A 436 32.89 -29.77 7.76
CA ASP A 436 32.34 -30.28 6.51
C ASP A 436 30.83 -30.56 6.68
N VAL A 437 30.07 -30.22 5.64
CA VAL A 437 28.63 -30.40 5.50
C VAL A 437 28.17 -31.78 5.93
N LYS A 438 28.95 -32.82 5.59
CA LYS A 438 28.61 -34.22 5.89
C LYS A 438 28.73 -34.53 7.38
N SER A 439 29.69 -33.92 8.06
CA SER A 439 29.90 -34.09 9.50
C SER A 439 28.81 -33.39 10.32
N ALA A 440 28.35 -32.22 9.86
CA ALA A 440 27.26 -31.49 10.52
C ALA A 440 25.88 -32.13 10.33
N GLN A 441 25.62 -32.80 9.21
CA GLN A 441 24.37 -33.55 8.95
C GLN A 441 24.20 -34.79 9.83
N ALA A 442 25.29 -35.36 10.35
CA ALA A 442 25.28 -36.58 11.16
C ALA A 442 25.05 -36.33 12.67
N ILE A 443 24.95 -35.08 13.11
CA ILE A 443 24.99 -34.72 14.54
C ILE A 443 23.65 -34.13 14.99
N LYS A 444 22.97 -34.84 15.89
CA LYS A 444 21.83 -34.31 16.65
C LYS A 444 22.33 -33.35 17.73
N MET A 445 22.41 -32.05 17.43
CA MET A 445 22.78 -31.04 18.42
C MET A 445 21.57 -30.71 19.31
N ARG A 446 21.67 -31.04 20.62
CA ARG A 446 20.62 -30.73 21.59
C ARG A 446 20.44 -29.21 21.70
N GLY A 447 19.24 -28.73 21.42
CA GLY A 447 18.86 -27.32 21.63
C GLY A 447 18.96 -26.42 20.40
N ILE A 448 19.27 -26.97 19.22
CA ILE A 448 19.22 -26.26 17.93
C ILE A 448 18.23 -27.01 17.06
N ASP A 449 17.31 -26.33 16.38
CA ASP A 449 16.33 -26.95 15.47
C ASP A 449 16.82 -26.94 14.02
N THR A 450 17.42 -25.82 13.58
CA THR A 450 17.82 -25.61 12.18
C THR A 450 19.23 -25.04 12.07
N PHE A 451 20.01 -25.59 11.13
CA PHE A 451 21.29 -25.02 10.71
C PHE A 451 21.17 -24.27 9.41
N ILE A 452 21.85 -23.13 9.34
CA ILE A 452 22.07 -22.38 8.10
C ILE A 452 23.53 -22.50 7.73
N MET A 453 23.78 -23.07 6.56
CA MET A 453 25.13 -23.22 6.00
C MET A 453 25.17 -22.52 4.66
N GLY A 454 26.26 -21.82 4.37
CA GLY A 454 26.42 -21.08 3.13
C GLY A 454 27.81 -21.18 2.53
N ASN A 455 27.90 -20.83 1.26
CA ASN A 455 29.12 -20.74 0.50
C ASN A 455 29.03 -19.53 -0.43
N VAL A 456 29.94 -18.58 -0.22
CA VAL A 456 30.08 -17.41 -1.08
C VAL A 456 30.89 -17.83 -2.30
N LEU A 457 30.22 -17.83 -3.46
CA LEU A 457 30.78 -18.36 -4.70
C LEU A 457 31.62 -17.32 -5.43
N LYS A 458 31.19 -16.06 -5.38
CA LYS A 458 31.82 -14.96 -6.12
C LYS A 458 31.72 -13.67 -5.34
N VAL A 459 32.84 -12.97 -5.18
CA VAL A 459 32.91 -11.61 -4.65
C VAL A 459 33.93 -10.86 -5.48
N MET A 460 33.52 -9.76 -6.11
CA MET A 460 34.45 -8.83 -6.75
C MET A 460 33.84 -7.45 -6.84
N ALA A 461 34.68 -6.43 -6.84
CA ALA A 461 34.36 -5.10 -7.33
C ALA A 461 35.50 -4.62 -8.21
N THR A 462 35.16 -4.02 -9.35
CA THR A 462 36.16 -3.54 -10.30
C THR A 462 35.73 -2.19 -10.87
N LYS A 463 36.60 -1.19 -10.70
CA LYS A 463 36.51 0.12 -11.32
C LYS A 463 37.17 0.10 -12.69
N ALA A 464 36.45 0.59 -13.69
CA ALA A 464 36.97 0.88 -15.02
C ALA A 464 36.77 2.36 -15.31
N ASP A 465 37.84 3.04 -15.72
CA ASP A 465 37.82 4.45 -16.11
C ASP A 465 38.26 4.58 -17.57
N THR A 466 37.41 5.23 -18.38
CA THR A 466 37.66 5.49 -19.80
C THR A 466 37.91 6.98 -20.00
N ALA A 467 39.10 7.43 -19.62
CA ALA A 467 39.55 8.81 -19.77
C ALA A 467 40.04 9.09 -21.20
N SER A 468 39.71 10.28 -21.72
CA SER A 468 40.16 10.78 -23.01
C SER A 468 40.56 12.26 -22.90
N ASN A 469 41.54 12.66 -23.71
CA ASN A 469 41.96 14.06 -23.82
C ASN A 469 41.28 14.67 -25.04
N ASN A 470 40.53 15.75 -24.84
CA ASN A 470 39.98 16.56 -25.91
C ASN A 470 40.75 17.88 -26.02
N GLN A 471 40.71 18.49 -27.20
CA GLN A 471 41.29 19.80 -27.43
C GLN A 471 40.21 20.78 -27.87
N VAL A 472 40.20 21.96 -27.24
CA VAL A 472 39.34 23.07 -27.63
C VAL A 472 40.19 24.27 -28.03
N ARG A 473 39.83 24.91 -29.15
CA ARG A 473 40.53 26.10 -29.63
C ARG A 473 40.01 27.33 -28.88
N VAL A 474 40.88 27.98 -28.13
CA VAL A 474 40.58 29.14 -27.30
C VAL A 474 41.28 30.37 -27.85
N LEU A 475 40.62 31.54 -27.80
CA LEU A 475 41.23 32.84 -28.10
C LEU A 475 42.04 33.29 -26.88
N LEU A 476 43.36 33.39 -27.02
CA LEU A 476 44.27 33.75 -25.92
C LEU A 476 44.35 35.27 -25.76
N ASP A 477 44.66 35.96 -26.86
CA ASP A 477 44.75 37.41 -26.92
C ASP A 477 44.51 37.94 -28.35
N GLU A 478 44.32 39.25 -28.43
CA GLU A 478 44.27 39.99 -29.69
C GLU A 478 45.43 40.99 -29.73
N GLU A 479 46.43 40.72 -30.57
CA GLU A 479 47.60 41.57 -30.73
C GLU A 479 47.35 42.62 -31.82
N ASP A 480 47.70 43.89 -31.55
CA ASP A 480 47.67 44.95 -32.56
C ASP A 480 48.89 44.83 -33.47
N VAL A 481 48.72 44.18 -34.61
CA VAL A 481 49.76 44.08 -35.63
C VAL A 481 49.59 45.18 -36.67
N PRO A 482 50.69 45.69 -37.28
CA PRO A 482 50.59 46.64 -38.39
C PRO A 482 49.71 46.07 -39.49
N ASN A 483 48.72 46.85 -39.95
CA ASN A 483 47.82 46.39 -41.00
C ASN A 483 48.57 46.36 -42.34
N PRO A 484 48.73 45.18 -42.99
CA PRO A 484 49.42 45.10 -44.28
C PRO A 484 48.76 45.96 -45.37
N GLU A 485 47.44 46.16 -45.30
CA GLU A 485 46.71 47.02 -46.24
C GLU A 485 47.05 48.50 -46.03
N TRP A 486 47.24 48.94 -44.77
CA TRP A 486 47.73 50.29 -44.47
C TRP A 486 49.16 50.49 -45.00
N GLN A 487 50.05 49.50 -44.81
CA GLN A 487 51.42 49.59 -45.31
C GLN A 487 51.46 49.67 -46.85
N THR A 488 50.62 48.88 -47.52
CA THR A 488 50.49 48.90 -48.98
C THR A 488 49.89 50.22 -49.47
N TRP A 489 48.88 50.74 -48.78
CA TRP A 489 48.27 52.04 -49.06
C TRP A 489 49.29 53.20 -48.91
N LEU A 490 50.14 53.15 -47.89
CA LEU A 490 51.18 54.17 -47.65
C LEU A 490 52.25 54.19 -48.75
N ILE A 491 52.54 53.04 -49.36
CA ILE A 491 53.46 52.94 -50.50
C ILE A 491 52.85 53.60 -51.75
N MET A 492 51.55 53.40 -51.96
CA MET A 492 50.81 54.02 -53.06
C MET A 492 50.63 55.53 -52.84
N HIS A 493 50.60 56.00 -51.59
CA HIS A 493 50.38 57.40 -51.21
C HIS A 493 51.50 57.89 -50.29
N PRO A 494 52.72 58.11 -50.80
CA PRO A 494 53.91 58.40 -49.98
C PRO A 494 53.87 59.76 -49.25
N ARG A 495 52.95 60.66 -49.64
CA ARG A 495 52.64 61.92 -48.93
C ARG A 495 51.13 62.18 -48.96
N PRO A 496 50.35 61.49 -48.12
CA PRO A 496 48.89 61.56 -48.19
C PRO A 496 48.37 62.91 -47.71
N THR A 497 47.39 63.45 -48.43
CA THR A 497 46.66 64.66 -48.05
C THR A 497 45.67 64.39 -46.92
N SER A 498 45.18 65.45 -46.25
CA SER A 498 44.25 65.30 -45.12
C SER A 498 42.90 64.68 -45.51
N GLU A 499 42.51 64.69 -46.79
CA GLU A 499 41.31 63.97 -47.26
C GLU A 499 41.58 62.48 -47.48
N GLU A 500 42.71 62.13 -48.08
CA GLU A 500 43.11 60.73 -48.31
C GLU A 500 43.35 59.98 -46.99
N MET A 501 43.82 60.69 -45.97
CA MET A 501 44.02 60.11 -44.63
C MET A 501 42.70 59.75 -43.92
N LYS A 502 41.54 60.24 -44.38
CA LYS A 502 40.21 59.88 -43.84
C LYS A 502 39.67 58.55 -44.35
N THR A 503 40.07 58.13 -45.55
CA THR A 503 39.62 56.87 -46.18
C THR A 503 40.65 55.75 -46.04
N ALA A 504 41.75 56.03 -45.36
CA ALA A 504 42.85 55.13 -45.25
C ALA A 504 42.55 53.96 -44.27
N PRO A 505 43.05 52.74 -44.55
CA PRO A 505 42.85 51.59 -43.66
C PRO A 505 43.36 51.87 -42.24
N PRO A 506 42.82 51.23 -41.20
CA PRO A 506 43.36 51.40 -39.84
C PRO A 506 44.83 50.98 -39.79
N LYS A 507 45.65 51.76 -39.07
CA LYS A 507 47.11 51.56 -38.98
C LYS A 507 47.49 50.18 -38.40
N THR A 508 46.65 49.65 -37.52
CA THR A 508 46.78 48.34 -36.90
C THR A 508 45.54 47.50 -37.18
N MET A 509 45.73 46.19 -37.21
CA MET A 509 44.65 45.20 -37.20
C MET A 509 44.83 44.26 -36.01
N LYS A 510 43.71 43.80 -35.45
CA LYS A 510 43.71 42.82 -34.37
C LYS A 510 43.97 41.43 -34.93
N LYS A 511 45.15 40.87 -34.66
CA LYS A 511 45.45 39.47 -34.95
C LYS A 511 45.00 38.61 -33.78
N ARG A 512 44.00 37.77 -34.01
CA ARG A 512 43.49 36.82 -33.03
C ARG A 512 44.43 35.63 -32.91
N ASN A 513 45.09 35.48 -31.78
CA ASN A 513 45.96 34.35 -31.52
C ASN A 513 45.16 33.26 -30.80
N TYR A 514 45.10 32.09 -31.42
CA TYR A 514 44.39 30.93 -30.87
C TYR A 514 45.38 29.92 -30.32
N GLN A 515 45.03 29.31 -29.18
CA GLN A 515 45.76 28.19 -28.59
C GLN A 515 44.80 27.01 -28.39
N PHE A 516 45.28 25.79 -28.62
CA PHE A 516 44.56 24.58 -28.25
C PHE A 516 44.78 24.30 -26.77
N VAL A 517 43.70 24.35 -25.99
CA VAL A 517 43.70 23.93 -24.59
C VAL A 517 43.23 22.48 -24.56
N THR A 518 44.05 21.61 -23.97
CA THR A 518 43.70 20.20 -23.76
C THR A 518 42.99 20.05 -22.43
N TYR A 519 41.86 19.35 -22.40
CA TYR A 519 41.08 19.08 -21.18
C TYR A 519 40.68 17.60 -21.14
N LYS A 520 40.58 17.01 -19.94
CA LYS A 520 40.21 15.60 -19.77
C LYS A 520 38.69 15.46 -19.69
N GLN A 521 38.17 14.40 -20.28
CA GLN A 521 36.81 13.94 -20.05
C GLN A 521 36.76 12.42 -20.07
N GLY A 522 35.85 11.81 -19.32
CA GLY A 522 35.76 10.36 -19.26
C GLY A 522 34.46 9.85 -18.68
N ASN A 523 34.31 8.52 -18.75
CA ASN A 523 33.26 7.77 -18.05
C ASN A 523 33.94 6.74 -17.14
N ALA A 524 33.66 6.82 -15.84
CA ALA A 524 34.11 5.84 -14.88
C ALA A 524 32.92 5.02 -14.38
N ARG A 525 33.09 3.70 -14.33
CA ARG A 525 32.09 2.76 -13.80
C ARG A 525 32.70 1.78 -12.82
N ILE A 526 31.92 1.40 -11.82
CA ILE A 526 32.23 0.31 -10.89
C ILE A 526 31.22 -0.81 -11.11
N VAL A 527 31.72 -2.02 -11.30
CA VAL A 527 30.90 -3.24 -11.38
C VAL A 527 31.23 -4.11 -10.17
N ALA A 528 30.24 -4.37 -9.32
CA ALA A 528 30.34 -5.30 -8.21
C ALA A 528 29.51 -6.57 -8.49
N LEU A 529 30.05 -7.73 -8.12
CA LEU A 529 29.37 -9.02 -8.15
C LEU A 529 29.45 -9.69 -6.78
N PHE A 530 28.34 -10.30 -6.36
CA PHE A 530 28.23 -11.04 -5.10
C PHE A 530 27.25 -12.21 -5.27
N ASP A 531 27.77 -13.43 -5.26
CA ASP A 531 26.98 -14.65 -5.41
C ASP A 531 27.14 -15.52 -4.16
N VAL A 532 26.02 -15.93 -3.56
CA VAL A 532 25.99 -16.76 -2.34
C VAL A 532 25.02 -17.91 -2.49
N SER A 533 25.48 -19.11 -2.18
CA SER A 533 24.64 -20.30 -2.06
C SER A 533 24.44 -20.65 -0.59
N TYR A 534 23.26 -21.09 -0.21
CA TYR A 534 22.96 -21.48 1.17
C TYR A 534 21.91 -22.57 1.24
N LYS A 535 21.87 -23.24 2.40
CA LYS A 535 20.91 -24.30 2.72
C LYS A 535 20.49 -24.27 4.17
N LEU A 536 19.28 -24.77 4.40
CA LEU A 536 18.69 -24.98 5.72
C LEU A 536 18.66 -26.48 5.99
N VAL A 537 19.17 -26.91 7.14
CA VAL A 537 19.23 -28.32 7.55
C VAL A 537 18.45 -28.51 8.84
N ASP A 538 17.51 -29.46 8.84
CA ASP A 538 16.82 -29.87 10.07
C ASP A 538 17.77 -30.74 10.89
N THR A 539 18.01 -30.35 12.14
CA THR A 539 18.98 -31.03 13.02
C THR A 539 18.47 -32.34 13.63
N THR A 540 17.15 -32.55 13.63
CA THR A 540 16.53 -33.76 14.18
C THR A 540 16.60 -34.89 13.17
N THR A 541 16.37 -34.57 11.90
CA THR A 541 16.36 -35.52 10.77
C THR A 541 17.69 -35.58 10.02
N GLY A 542 18.46 -34.49 10.03
CA GLY A 542 19.67 -34.31 9.21
C GLY A 542 19.37 -33.94 7.75
N GLU A 543 18.10 -33.77 7.38
CA GLU A 543 17.67 -33.52 6.00
C GLU A 543 17.78 -32.03 5.61
N ASN A 544 18.04 -31.79 4.33
CA ASN A 544 18.02 -30.43 3.77
C ASN A 544 16.57 -29.97 3.59
N ILE A 545 16.14 -28.99 4.38
CA ILE A 545 14.82 -28.36 4.28
C ILE A 545 14.73 -27.52 3.00
N PHE A 546 15.82 -26.80 2.68
CA PHE A 546 15.85 -25.85 1.58
C PHE A 546 17.28 -25.60 1.08
N THR A 547 17.44 -25.26 -0.19
CA THR A 547 18.72 -24.85 -0.79
C THR A 547 18.45 -23.83 -1.88
N ASN A 548 19.24 -22.75 -1.93
CA ASN A 548 19.11 -21.71 -2.95
C ASN A 548 20.45 -21.03 -3.23
N THR A 549 20.56 -20.39 -4.40
CA THR A 549 21.69 -19.56 -4.80
C THR A 549 21.17 -18.19 -5.19
N ILE A 550 21.74 -17.14 -4.59
CA ILE A 550 21.39 -15.74 -4.84
C ILE A 550 22.55 -15.11 -5.58
N GLU A 551 22.28 -14.66 -6.81
CA GLU A 551 23.23 -13.95 -7.65
C GLU A 551 23.03 -12.45 -7.54
N GLY A 552 24.13 -11.71 -7.58
CA GLY A 552 24.15 -10.28 -7.32
C GLY A 552 25.06 -9.54 -8.28
N ARG A 553 24.54 -8.47 -8.90
CA ARG A 553 25.29 -7.54 -9.73
C ARG A 553 24.83 -6.10 -9.50
N LEU A 554 25.78 -5.20 -9.26
CA LEU A 554 25.52 -3.76 -9.12
C LEU A 554 26.49 -2.97 -10.00
N ILE A 555 25.97 -1.98 -10.72
CA ILE A 555 26.76 -1.08 -11.57
C ILE A 555 26.46 0.35 -11.15
N LYS A 556 27.51 1.13 -10.86
CA LYS A 556 27.44 2.59 -10.66
C LYS A 556 28.37 3.23 -11.67
N GLU A 557 27.91 4.28 -12.34
CA GLU A 557 28.70 4.99 -13.35
C GLU A 557 28.53 6.51 -13.24
N ASP A 558 29.57 7.24 -13.62
CA ASP A 558 29.59 8.69 -13.63
C ASP A 558 30.46 9.23 -14.77
N LYS A 559 30.04 10.36 -15.33
CA LYS A 559 30.77 11.07 -16.39
C LYS A 559 31.41 12.31 -15.78
N TYR A 560 32.65 12.61 -16.16
CA TYR A 560 33.38 13.75 -15.63
C TYR A 560 34.09 14.50 -16.75
N GLN A 561 34.31 15.80 -16.54
CA GLN A 561 35.08 16.65 -17.44
C GLN A 561 35.80 17.79 -16.69
N ASP A 562 37.01 18.09 -17.12
CA ASP A 562 37.74 19.28 -16.68
C ASP A 562 37.06 20.55 -17.22
N GLY A 563 37.05 21.62 -16.42
CA GLY A 563 36.52 22.91 -16.83
C GLY A 563 37.50 23.69 -17.71
N VAL A 564 37.01 24.33 -18.77
CA VAL A 564 37.76 25.29 -19.60
C VAL A 564 36.98 26.61 -19.65
N PRO A 565 37.19 27.53 -18.71
CA PRO A 565 36.41 28.77 -18.60
C PRO A 565 36.46 29.63 -19.87
N MET A 566 37.63 29.70 -20.51
CA MET A 566 37.84 30.47 -21.75
C MET A 566 37.08 29.90 -22.97
N ALA A 567 36.63 28.65 -22.88
CA ALA A 567 35.80 27.98 -23.90
C ALA A 567 34.35 27.77 -23.44
N ASN A 568 33.96 28.34 -22.29
CA ASN A 568 32.66 28.12 -21.64
C ASN A 568 32.35 26.62 -21.39
N ILE A 569 33.37 25.81 -21.10
CA ILE A 569 33.20 24.40 -20.73
C ILE A 569 33.14 24.32 -19.19
N PRO A 570 32.01 23.91 -18.59
CA PRO A 570 31.87 23.80 -17.15
C PRO A 570 32.67 22.62 -16.59
N GLN A 571 33.18 22.75 -15.37
CA GLN A 571 33.85 21.66 -14.67
C GLN A 571 32.80 20.69 -14.09
N ASP A 572 33.00 19.39 -14.32
CA ASP A 572 32.20 18.31 -13.75
C ASP A 572 33.13 17.28 -13.07
N PRO A 573 33.30 17.32 -11.73
CA PRO A 573 34.19 16.41 -11.03
C PRO A 573 33.59 15.01 -10.93
N LEU A 574 34.44 13.98 -11.04
CA LEU A 574 34.05 12.59 -10.87
C LEU A 574 33.49 12.32 -9.46
N GLN A 575 32.20 11.99 -9.39
CA GLN A 575 31.45 11.66 -8.18
C GLN A 575 30.99 10.21 -8.24
N LEU A 576 31.90 9.29 -7.91
CA LEU A 576 31.62 7.87 -7.85
C LEU A 576 31.99 7.29 -6.48
N PRO A 577 31.14 6.44 -5.87
CA PRO A 577 31.50 5.71 -4.65
C PRO A 577 32.75 4.86 -4.84
N THR A 578 33.33 4.38 -3.74
CA THR A 578 34.44 3.42 -3.78
C THR A 578 33.97 2.01 -4.12
N GLU A 579 34.87 1.16 -4.62
CA GLU A 579 34.57 -0.25 -4.91
C GLU A 579 34.04 -0.98 -3.66
N ALA A 580 34.59 -0.68 -2.48
CA ALA A 580 34.16 -1.24 -1.21
C ALA A 580 32.75 -0.80 -0.82
N GLU A 581 32.37 0.46 -1.04
CA GLU A 581 31.02 0.96 -0.78
C GLU A 581 29.99 0.27 -1.67
N VAL A 582 30.26 0.18 -2.99
CA VAL A 582 29.35 -0.50 -3.94
C VAL A 582 29.22 -1.99 -3.61
N LEU A 583 30.33 -2.65 -3.27
CA LEU A 583 30.31 -4.06 -2.87
C LEU A 583 29.54 -4.27 -1.57
N SER A 584 29.71 -3.37 -0.59
CA SER A 584 29.00 -3.43 0.69
C SER A 584 27.50 -3.21 0.50
N GLU A 585 27.09 -2.25 -0.33
CA GLU A 585 25.69 -2.01 -0.73
C GLU A 585 25.08 -3.28 -1.33
N LEU A 586 25.75 -3.87 -2.33
CA LEU A 586 25.29 -5.10 -2.97
C LEU A 586 25.20 -6.27 -1.97
N THR A 587 26.24 -6.48 -1.16
CA THR A 587 26.30 -7.55 -0.17
C THR A 587 25.17 -7.41 0.85
N ASN A 588 24.93 -6.21 1.38
CA ASN A 588 23.86 -5.95 2.34
C ASN A 588 22.49 -6.26 1.73
N GLY A 589 22.25 -5.84 0.48
CA GLY A 589 21.01 -6.13 -0.24
C GLY A 589 20.79 -7.64 -0.43
N LYS A 590 21.83 -8.36 -0.86
CA LYS A 590 21.74 -9.80 -1.15
C LYS A 590 21.65 -10.67 0.11
N ILE A 591 22.35 -10.30 1.18
CA ILE A 591 22.19 -10.96 2.49
C ILE A 591 20.82 -10.67 3.10
N SER A 592 20.26 -9.47 2.89
CA SER A 592 18.88 -9.19 3.32
C SER A 592 17.87 -10.05 2.56
N GLU A 593 18.04 -10.22 1.24
CA GLU A 593 17.24 -11.14 0.42
C GLU A 593 17.34 -12.58 0.94
N MET A 594 18.56 -13.04 1.27
CA MET A 594 18.80 -14.34 1.89
C MET A 594 18.08 -14.49 3.23
N GLY A 595 18.21 -13.51 4.11
CA GLY A 595 17.57 -13.50 5.42
C GLY A 595 16.04 -13.51 5.33
N GLN A 596 15.46 -12.78 4.38
CA GLN A 596 14.02 -12.85 4.11
C GLN A 596 13.61 -14.26 3.68
N SER A 597 14.37 -14.87 2.77
CA SER A 597 14.08 -16.22 2.30
C SER A 597 14.17 -17.26 3.41
N VAL A 598 15.15 -17.15 4.31
CA VAL A 598 15.25 -17.99 5.52
C VAL A 598 14.03 -17.82 6.41
N LEU A 599 13.67 -16.58 6.75
CA LEU A 599 12.56 -16.31 7.68
C LEU A 599 11.21 -16.78 7.15
N ARG A 600 10.99 -16.80 5.81
CA ARG A 600 9.75 -17.32 5.20
C ARG A 600 9.42 -18.75 5.62
N HIS A 601 10.42 -19.59 5.88
CA HIS A 601 10.20 -20.97 6.34
C HIS A 601 9.64 -21.07 7.76
N PHE A 602 9.65 -19.98 8.53
CA PHE A 602 9.17 -19.95 9.92
C PHE A 602 7.97 -19.00 10.11
N GLN A 603 7.52 -18.32 9.06
CA GLN A 603 6.45 -17.34 9.16
C GLN A 603 5.11 -17.95 9.59
N SER A 604 4.85 -19.21 9.23
CA SER A 604 3.54 -19.86 9.41
C SER A 604 3.58 -21.13 10.29
N LEU A 605 4.48 -21.19 11.27
CA LEU A 605 4.59 -22.33 12.20
C LEU A 605 3.26 -22.63 12.92
N GLU A 606 2.45 -21.62 13.23
CA GLU A 606 1.13 -21.80 13.84
C GLU A 606 0.20 -22.64 12.97
N VAL A 607 0.30 -22.53 11.64
CA VAL A 607 -0.48 -23.32 10.69
C VAL A 607 0.03 -24.76 10.68
N GLU A 608 1.34 -24.96 10.74
CA GLU A 608 1.94 -26.29 10.83
C GLU A 608 1.51 -27.02 12.10
N TYR A 609 1.58 -26.35 13.25
CA TYR A 609 1.12 -26.89 14.53
C TYR A 609 -0.36 -27.23 14.49
N PHE A 610 -1.20 -26.33 13.97
CA PHE A 610 -2.64 -26.60 13.82
C PHE A 610 -2.91 -27.83 12.95
N ASN A 611 -2.24 -27.93 11.79
CA ASN A 611 -2.39 -29.07 10.88
C ASN A 611 -1.90 -30.38 11.51
N ALA A 612 -0.82 -30.34 12.28
CA ALA A 612 -0.35 -31.49 13.04
C ALA A 612 -1.39 -31.93 14.09
N GLY A 613 -2.02 -30.98 14.77
CA GLY A 613 -3.15 -31.24 15.68
C GLY A 613 -4.33 -31.92 14.98
N GLU A 614 -4.70 -31.44 13.79
CA GLU A 614 -5.77 -32.04 12.98
C GLU A 614 -5.46 -33.49 12.59
N GLN A 615 -4.21 -33.79 12.22
CA GLN A 615 -3.78 -35.15 11.90
C GLN A 615 -3.84 -36.07 13.13
N LEU A 616 -3.39 -35.59 14.30
CA LEU A 616 -3.46 -36.35 15.54
C LEU A 616 -4.91 -36.62 15.96
N ARG A 617 -5.78 -35.61 15.84
CA ARG A 617 -7.21 -35.75 16.11
C ARG A 617 -7.86 -36.80 15.21
N LYS A 618 -7.58 -36.79 13.90
CA LYS A 618 -8.07 -37.83 12.96
C LYS A 618 -7.62 -39.23 13.36
N ARG A 619 -6.43 -39.36 13.95
CA ARG A 619 -5.88 -40.62 14.49
C ARG A 619 -6.40 -40.95 15.90
N ARG A 620 -7.37 -40.18 16.44
CA ARG A 620 -7.93 -40.32 17.80
C ARG A 620 -6.91 -40.14 18.92
N LYS A 621 -5.80 -39.46 18.63
CA LYS A 621 -4.75 -39.09 19.58
C LYS A 621 -5.07 -37.72 20.18
N PHE A 622 -6.12 -37.67 21.00
CA PHE A 622 -6.72 -36.41 21.42
C PHE A 622 -5.84 -35.59 22.36
N GLU A 623 -5.15 -36.24 23.30
CA GLU A 623 -4.24 -35.55 24.23
C GLU A 623 -3.08 -34.89 23.46
N GLU A 624 -2.45 -35.60 22.51
CA GLU A 624 -1.41 -35.01 21.68
C GLU A 624 -1.94 -33.95 20.71
N ALA A 625 -3.18 -34.08 20.25
CA ALA A 625 -3.82 -33.06 19.41
C ALA A 625 -4.00 -31.74 20.18
N VAL A 626 -4.43 -31.80 21.45
CA VAL A 626 -4.53 -30.63 22.33
C VAL A 626 -3.17 -29.94 22.47
N GLU A 627 -2.08 -30.69 22.66
CA GLU A 627 -0.73 -30.09 22.72
C GLU A 627 -0.43 -29.26 21.47
N LYS A 628 -0.75 -29.78 20.28
CA LYS A 628 -0.48 -29.09 19.01
C LYS A 628 -1.36 -27.88 18.75
N TYR A 629 -2.61 -27.90 19.19
CA TYR A 629 -3.44 -26.69 19.15
C TYR A 629 -2.95 -25.63 20.14
N VAL A 630 -2.48 -26.04 21.32
CA VAL A 630 -1.87 -25.11 22.29
C VAL A 630 -0.55 -24.54 21.74
N ASP A 631 0.28 -25.35 21.08
CA ASP A 631 1.50 -24.88 20.40
C ASP A 631 1.16 -23.79 19.37
N ALA A 632 0.12 -24.00 18.55
CA ALA A 632 -0.34 -23.00 17.57
C ALA A 632 -0.81 -21.70 18.25
N LEU A 633 -1.60 -21.78 19.32
CA LEU A 633 -2.06 -20.60 20.08
C LEU A 633 -0.91 -19.81 20.69
N TYR A 634 0.08 -20.51 21.24
CA TYR A 634 1.21 -19.86 21.88
C TYR A 634 2.21 -19.29 20.87
N ASP A 635 2.36 -19.91 19.71
CA ASP A 635 3.16 -19.36 18.61
C ASP A 635 2.59 -18.01 18.14
N ILE A 636 1.27 -17.96 17.91
CA ILE A 636 0.52 -16.73 17.59
C ILE A 636 0.74 -15.66 18.68
N LYS A 637 0.66 -16.07 19.95
CA LYS A 637 0.87 -15.17 21.10
C LYS A 637 2.29 -14.64 21.18
N LEU A 638 3.31 -15.48 20.93
CA LEU A 638 4.71 -15.05 20.90
C LEU A 638 4.98 -14.07 19.76
N LYS A 639 4.41 -14.32 18.58
CA LYS A 639 4.52 -13.45 17.41
C LYS A 639 3.75 -12.13 17.55
N GLY A 640 2.78 -12.06 18.46
CA GLY A 640 1.91 -10.88 18.64
C GLY A 640 0.96 -10.65 17.46
N ILE A 641 0.61 -11.72 16.74
CA ILE A 641 -0.28 -11.68 15.56
C ILE A 641 -1.68 -12.18 15.90
N SER A 642 -2.66 -11.91 15.04
CA SER A 642 -4.00 -12.48 15.13
C SER A 642 -4.36 -13.17 13.82
N THR A 643 -4.70 -14.46 13.89
CA THR A 643 -5.02 -15.28 12.72
C THR A 643 -6.28 -16.10 12.97
N ALA A 644 -6.98 -16.51 11.91
CA ALA A 644 -8.13 -17.41 12.02
C ALA A 644 -7.79 -18.77 12.66
N VAL A 645 -6.50 -19.15 12.67
CA VAL A 645 -6.01 -20.35 13.34
C VAL A 645 -6.20 -20.24 14.86
N ALA A 646 -6.07 -19.04 15.45
CA ALA A 646 -6.27 -18.87 16.89
C ALA A 646 -7.66 -19.31 17.34
N GLN A 647 -8.70 -18.78 16.69
CA GLN A 647 -10.08 -19.12 17.00
C GLN A 647 -10.34 -20.61 16.77
N LYS A 648 -9.91 -21.15 15.63
CA LYS A 648 -10.08 -22.57 15.32
C LYS A 648 -9.39 -23.47 16.33
N SER A 649 -8.12 -23.20 16.68
CA SER A 649 -7.39 -23.97 17.70
C SER A 649 -8.13 -23.99 19.03
N GLN A 650 -8.66 -22.83 19.46
CA GLN A 650 -9.44 -22.73 20.69
C GLN A 650 -10.71 -23.58 20.62
N GLU A 651 -11.48 -23.48 19.53
CA GLU A 651 -12.68 -24.30 19.29
C GLU A 651 -12.38 -25.80 19.32
N MET A 652 -11.27 -26.23 18.70
CA MET A 652 -10.85 -27.62 18.68
C MET A 652 -10.45 -28.13 20.06
N ILE A 653 -9.73 -27.34 20.85
CA ILE A 653 -9.38 -27.67 22.25
C ILE A 653 -10.65 -27.81 23.08
N ASP A 654 -11.55 -26.83 23.01
CA ASP A 654 -12.81 -26.85 23.77
C ASP A 654 -13.73 -28.00 23.36
N GLY A 655 -13.67 -28.45 22.10
CA GLY A 655 -14.35 -29.66 21.64
C GLY A 655 -13.77 -30.93 22.25
N LEU A 656 -12.45 -31.09 22.22
CA LEU A 656 -11.77 -32.28 22.75
C LEU A 656 -11.87 -32.40 24.28
N LEU A 657 -11.86 -31.27 24.98
CA LEU A 657 -12.03 -31.25 26.44
C LEU A 657 -13.49 -31.48 26.86
N GLN A 658 -14.48 -31.41 25.96
CA GLN A 658 -15.88 -31.72 26.31
C GLN A 658 -16.16 -33.22 26.43
N GLU A 659 -15.42 -34.03 25.69
CA GLU A 659 -15.55 -35.49 25.69
C GLU A 659 -14.83 -36.15 26.88
N GLN A 660 -14.10 -35.36 27.67
CA GLN A 660 -13.15 -35.76 28.72
C GLN A 660 -13.54 -35.25 30.11
#